data_AF-A2DRS6-F1
#
_entry.id   AF-A2DRS6-F1
#
_cell.length_a   1.000
_cell.length_b   1.000
_cell.length_c   1.000
_cell.angle_alpha   90.00
_cell.angle_beta   90.00
_cell.angle_gamma   90.00
#
_symmetry.space_group_name_H-M   'P 1'
#
loop_
_entity.id
_entity.type
_entity.pdbx_description
1 polymer ?
#
loop_
_entity_poly.entity_id
_entity_poly.type
_entity_poly.pdbx_seq_one_letter_code
_entity_poly.pdbx_strand_id
1 'polypeptide(L)'
;MCEGPIGKIFCGSYDGDVYVLSISRNSNTISSASGIISKVFEYIIGYIRSPVIGLITDSNFEEICYWTEDNSCYMIKYDYDSERFIKLGSISSIKQKIISASCAGDDYFEVFTQSGERYILNGKNISVIPPIQGFGSTVTFGASTMGCVVIISDKKATFIRTQRLNGKVFSGDTTVVSLPGTPVFLSFGLRPRATNNSDSLYWQHICLPPTAYILTTAGGIVANFMAPFEKVKRLSTLDPNDFAKNLDITDYNSDVVVEHLSSLVALCSFSPDLRSHYFYQATNLINKTDHLSFSSAILTRLTRLMTVIDGVAMLTEVPRFRKRKTKFVVNYDWKNLPAGFAIQLEDIASTIKDYIKSVENQTESFHFVGGKKNRVMEDYKMLSNISAFVNFVLEVVKTISTFARQKSTVLTHVIEYVRENDSKDDPKNIAIDFLTSQPIFDFSNPNFEPSEVSHYLCCFITAFFLVIDKDTRSNLLASRMAHNSTGFSYFIGIHISNILSQLQIAKLSEGAERTIAIREQLHSILSFIEFIDYPMIVNQFKDLNSPQIIYEIAFAKAQSIDPQSRALQWLMDGQPVDMFAEDIFNNVVEIFEIACEAYECDDGIESAITFCKKNKLFAMTFYHFLDEKDKLSELIKMDAPFIDEFVKTNHPELLYKVFIEKKLFLEAAEELYKLGTDKEADQQDKINWLNMAIAICSKYKLTSIEAKIQEKLNDEMASFLDDDK
;
A
#
# COMPACT_ATOMS: atom_id res chain seq x y z
N MET A 1 8.99 -35.12 -21.51
CA MET A 1 9.94 -33.98 -21.41
C MET A 1 9.43 -33.07 -20.30
N CYS A 2 10.31 -32.40 -19.55
CA CYS A 2 9.94 -31.32 -18.64
C CYS A 2 10.95 -30.18 -18.74
N GLU A 3 10.52 -28.97 -18.39
CA GLU A 3 11.41 -27.80 -18.33
C GLU A 3 12.34 -27.92 -17.11
N GLY A 4 13.63 -27.64 -17.33
CA GLY A 4 14.62 -27.41 -16.28
C GLY A 4 14.96 -25.93 -16.20
N PRO A 5 15.72 -25.49 -15.19
CA PRO A 5 15.98 -24.07 -15.05
C PRO A 5 16.95 -23.59 -16.13
N ILE A 6 16.87 -22.29 -16.43
CA ILE A 6 17.77 -21.61 -17.39
C ILE A 6 17.65 -22.21 -18.81
N GLY A 7 16.42 -22.56 -19.23
CA GLY A 7 16.15 -23.05 -20.59
C GLY A 7 16.74 -24.44 -20.89
N LYS A 8 17.07 -25.22 -19.85
CA LYS A 8 17.36 -26.65 -19.98
C LYS A 8 16.05 -27.43 -20.14
N ILE A 9 16.07 -28.55 -20.86
CA ILE A 9 14.92 -29.43 -21.02
C ILE A 9 15.33 -30.85 -20.68
N PHE A 10 14.65 -31.48 -19.74
CA PHE A 10 14.90 -32.88 -19.38
C PHE A 10 14.02 -33.81 -20.21
N CYS A 11 14.63 -34.86 -20.77
CA CYS A 11 13.97 -35.81 -21.65
C CYS A 11 14.24 -37.24 -21.17
N GLY A 12 13.17 -37.97 -20.89
CA GLY A 12 13.23 -39.41 -20.68
C GLY A 12 13.28 -40.11 -22.03
N SER A 13 13.90 -41.27 -22.06
CA SER A 13 14.19 -42.01 -23.29
C SER A 13 13.79 -43.48 -23.21
N TYR A 14 13.70 -44.10 -24.38
CA TYR A 14 13.40 -45.53 -24.50
C TYR A 14 14.52 -46.45 -24.01
N ASP A 15 15.75 -45.95 -23.87
CA ASP A 15 16.86 -46.68 -23.25
C ASP A 15 16.88 -46.58 -21.72
N GLY A 16 15.81 -46.04 -21.10
CA GLY A 16 15.66 -45.99 -19.65
C GLY A 16 16.56 -44.97 -18.95
N ASP A 17 16.98 -43.92 -19.66
CA ASP A 17 17.82 -42.84 -19.14
C ASP A 17 17.10 -41.47 -19.15
N VAL A 18 17.70 -40.49 -18.48
CA VAL A 18 17.28 -39.09 -18.54
C VAL A 18 18.39 -38.26 -19.16
N TYR A 19 18.01 -37.47 -20.15
CA TYR A 19 18.88 -36.60 -20.92
C TYR A 19 18.60 -35.12 -20.60
N VAL A 20 19.64 -34.30 -20.54
CA VAL A 20 19.51 -32.84 -20.54
C VAL A 20 19.74 -32.32 -21.95
N LEU A 21 18.79 -31.54 -22.45
CA LEU A 21 18.96 -30.72 -23.64
C LEU A 21 19.23 -29.29 -23.20
N SER A 22 20.40 -28.75 -23.53
CA SER A 22 20.68 -27.32 -23.36
C SER A 22 20.47 -26.59 -24.68
N ILE A 23 19.49 -25.69 -24.73
CA ILE A 23 19.27 -24.82 -25.89
C ILE A 23 20.16 -23.58 -25.71
N SER A 24 21.46 -23.72 -25.96
CA SER A 24 22.38 -22.58 -26.04
C SER A 24 22.46 -22.08 -27.49
N ARG A 25 22.65 -20.77 -27.70
CA ARG A 25 22.72 -20.18 -29.06
C ARG A 25 23.83 -20.76 -29.96
N ASN A 26 24.79 -21.53 -29.42
CA ASN A 26 25.97 -21.98 -30.16
C ASN A 26 26.34 -23.48 -30.02
N SER A 27 25.64 -24.30 -29.22
CA SER A 27 25.87 -25.75 -29.17
C SER A 27 24.74 -26.49 -28.43
N ASN A 28 24.30 -27.63 -28.99
CA ASN A 28 23.45 -28.60 -28.30
C ASN A 28 24.35 -29.57 -27.53
N THR A 29 24.45 -29.43 -26.23
CA THR A 29 25.07 -30.44 -25.37
C THR A 29 23.98 -31.37 -24.85
N ILE A 30 24.22 -32.68 -25.00
CA ILE A 30 23.39 -33.76 -24.47
C ILE A 30 24.21 -34.47 -23.40
N SER A 31 23.77 -34.39 -22.14
CA SER A 31 24.34 -35.18 -21.04
C SER A 31 23.34 -36.22 -20.57
N SER A 32 23.82 -37.42 -20.25
CA SER A 32 23.00 -38.57 -19.82
C SER A 32 23.22 -38.90 -18.35
N ALA A 33 22.19 -39.38 -17.65
CA ALA A 33 22.31 -39.78 -16.24
C ALA A 33 23.08 -41.10 -16.07
N SER A 34 23.08 -41.98 -17.08
CA SER A 34 23.97 -43.13 -17.14
C SER A 34 25.29 -42.75 -17.85
N GLY A 35 26.40 -42.74 -17.12
CA GLY A 35 27.72 -42.50 -17.70
C GLY A 35 28.12 -43.57 -18.74
N ILE A 36 29.21 -43.33 -19.49
CA ILE A 36 29.70 -44.19 -20.60
C ILE A 36 29.84 -45.67 -20.19
N ILE A 37 30.25 -45.95 -18.95
CA ILE A 37 30.46 -47.32 -18.44
C ILE A 37 29.15 -48.11 -18.35
N SER A 38 28.03 -47.47 -18.00
CA SER A 38 26.71 -48.15 -17.99
C SER A 38 26.30 -48.58 -19.40
N LYS A 39 26.51 -47.72 -20.41
CA LYS A 39 26.19 -48.03 -21.81
C LYS A 39 27.03 -49.18 -22.36
N VAL A 40 28.30 -49.26 -21.96
CA VAL A 40 29.19 -50.38 -22.31
C VAL A 40 28.74 -51.68 -21.67
N PHE A 41 28.32 -51.65 -20.39
CA PHE A 41 27.77 -52.82 -19.71
C PHE A 41 26.44 -53.30 -20.31
N GLU A 42 25.55 -52.39 -20.70
CA GLU A 42 24.29 -52.72 -21.38
C GLU A 42 24.54 -53.38 -22.75
N TYR A 43 25.49 -52.86 -23.51
CA TYR A 43 25.89 -53.41 -24.81
C TYR A 43 26.55 -54.80 -24.69
N ILE A 44 27.28 -55.06 -23.61
CA ILE A 44 28.00 -56.33 -23.39
C ILE A 44 27.11 -57.41 -22.75
N ILE A 45 26.23 -57.05 -21.81
CA ILE A 45 25.43 -58.01 -21.03
C ILE A 45 24.00 -58.17 -21.59
N GLY A 46 23.57 -57.30 -22.52
CA GLY A 46 22.21 -57.32 -23.05
C GLY A 46 21.15 -56.87 -22.04
N TYR A 47 21.56 -56.15 -20.99
CA TYR A 47 20.65 -55.59 -20.01
C TYR A 47 19.99 -54.34 -20.60
N ILE A 48 18.79 -54.49 -21.16
CA ILE A 48 18.00 -53.35 -21.63
C ILE A 48 17.29 -52.76 -20.42
N ARG A 49 17.56 -51.49 -20.07
CA ARG A 49 16.77 -50.78 -19.07
C ARG A 49 15.36 -50.53 -19.60
N SER A 50 14.39 -50.63 -18.71
CA SER A 50 12.99 -50.34 -19.01
C SER A 50 12.84 -48.87 -19.46
N PRO A 51 12.09 -48.58 -20.54
CA PRO A 51 11.85 -47.22 -21.03
C PRO A 51 11.33 -46.27 -19.95
N VAL A 52 11.73 -45.00 -19.99
CA VAL A 52 11.14 -43.96 -19.14
C VAL A 52 9.75 -43.60 -19.67
N ILE A 53 8.71 -43.90 -18.89
CA ILE A 53 7.31 -43.65 -19.25
C ILE A 53 6.78 -42.32 -18.72
N GLY A 54 7.45 -41.75 -17.72
CA GLY A 54 7.16 -40.40 -17.24
C GLY A 54 8.28 -39.82 -16.38
N LEU A 55 8.30 -38.50 -16.31
CA LEU A 55 9.27 -37.75 -15.52
C LEU A 55 8.70 -36.39 -15.12
N ILE A 56 9.16 -35.88 -13.99
CA ILE A 56 8.75 -34.59 -13.43
C ILE A 56 9.92 -33.96 -12.66
N THR A 57 9.97 -32.63 -12.63
CA THR A 57 10.91 -31.86 -11.81
C THR A 57 10.22 -31.29 -10.57
N ASP A 58 10.98 -31.07 -9.51
CA ASP A 58 10.52 -30.27 -8.37
C ASP A 58 10.30 -28.79 -8.76
N SER A 59 9.77 -27.99 -7.82
CA SER A 59 9.47 -26.57 -8.04
C SER A 59 10.73 -25.69 -8.22
N ASN A 60 11.87 -26.17 -7.72
CA ASN A 60 13.19 -25.56 -7.89
C ASN A 60 13.91 -26.03 -9.15
N PHE A 61 13.35 -27.03 -9.84
CA PHE A 61 13.90 -27.70 -11.02
C PHE A 61 15.28 -28.35 -10.79
N GLU A 62 15.66 -28.61 -9.54
CA GLU A 62 16.92 -29.27 -9.17
C GLU A 62 16.80 -30.78 -9.11
N GLU A 63 15.66 -31.29 -8.65
CA GLU A 63 15.39 -32.70 -8.50
C GLU A 63 14.45 -33.19 -9.59
N ILE A 64 14.67 -34.42 -10.04
CA ILE A 64 13.89 -35.07 -11.07
C ILE A 64 13.47 -36.42 -10.53
N CYS A 65 12.16 -36.67 -10.57
CA CYS A 65 11.57 -37.96 -10.35
C CYS A 65 11.15 -38.53 -11.70
N TYR A 66 11.59 -39.74 -12.02
CA TYR A 66 11.16 -40.44 -13.23
C TYR A 66 10.84 -41.90 -12.93
N TRP A 67 9.95 -42.46 -13.75
CA TRP A 67 9.55 -43.85 -13.62
C TRP A 67 9.55 -44.56 -14.96
N THR A 68 9.82 -45.87 -14.87
CA THR A 68 10.04 -46.74 -16.02
C THR A 68 8.90 -47.74 -16.21
N GLU A 69 8.83 -48.37 -17.38
CA GLU A 69 7.78 -49.32 -17.75
C GLU A 69 7.68 -50.53 -16.78
N ASP A 70 8.78 -50.90 -16.14
CA ASP A 70 8.83 -51.93 -15.09
C ASP A 70 8.38 -51.44 -13.69
N ASN A 71 7.80 -50.24 -13.61
CA ASN A 71 7.36 -49.58 -12.39
C ASN A 71 8.47 -49.26 -11.39
N SER A 72 9.72 -49.18 -11.83
CA SER A 72 10.78 -48.61 -11.00
C SER A 72 10.68 -47.08 -10.99
N CYS A 73 10.82 -46.48 -9.81
CA CYS A 73 10.85 -45.03 -9.62
C CYS A 73 12.23 -44.59 -9.11
N TYR A 74 12.77 -43.53 -9.71
CA TYR A 74 14.11 -43.03 -9.48
C TYR A 74 14.08 -41.53 -9.18
N MET A 75 14.92 -41.10 -8.24
CA MET A 75 15.15 -39.70 -7.93
C MET A 75 16.61 -39.34 -8.23
N ILE A 76 16.79 -38.29 -9.02
CA ILE A 76 18.10 -37.75 -9.39
C ILE A 76 18.10 -36.24 -9.16
N LYS A 77 19.23 -35.67 -8.74
CA LYS A 77 19.48 -34.23 -8.69
C LYS A 77 20.38 -33.85 -9.84
N TYR A 78 20.08 -32.77 -10.54
CA TYR A 78 20.98 -32.22 -11.54
C TYR A 78 21.87 -31.15 -10.90
N ASP A 79 23.17 -31.43 -10.84
CA ASP A 79 24.18 -30.47 -10.34
C ASP A 79 24.63 -29.56 -11.48
N TYR A 80 24.33 -28.27 -11.33
CA TYR A 80 24.62 -27.25 -12.34
C TYR A 80 26.10 -26.96 -12.51
N ASP A 81 26.88 -27.05 -11.43
CA ASP A 81 28.29 -26.70 -11.46
C ASP A 81 29.10 -27.79 -12.17
N SER A 82 28.72 -29.05 -11.95
CA SER A 82 29.36 -30.19 -12.58
C SER A 82 28.69 -30.67 -13.88
N GLU A 83 27.50 -30.14 -14.20
CA GLU A 83 26.60 -30.59 -15.27
C GLU A 83 26.30 -32.09 -15.25
N ARG A 84 26.23 -32.69 -14.05
CA ARG A 84 26.03 -34.13 -13.84
C ARG A 84 24.77 -34.42 -13.05
N PHE A 85 24.24 -35.61 -13.27
CA PHE A 85 23.20 -36.17 -12.43
C PHE A 85 23.79 -36.86 -11.21
N ILE A 86 23.26 -36.53 -10.04
CA ILE A 86 23.54 -37.16 -8.76
C ILE A 86 22.34 -38.04 -8.43
N LYS A 87 22.56 -39.36 -8.29
CA LYS A 87 21.48 -40.26 -7.88
C LYS A 87 21.16 -40.06 -6.40
N LEU A 88 19.93 -39.62 -6.12
CA LEU A 88 19.45 -39.42 -4.75
C LEU A 88 18.94 -40.74 -4.16
N GLY A 89 18.27 -41.55 -4.97
CA GLY A 89 17.73 -42.83 -4.56
C GLY A 89 17.00 -43.58 -5.67
N SER A 90 16.62 -44.82 -5.39
CA SER A 90 15.67 -45.61 -6.18
C SER A 90 14.72 -46.30 -5.24
N ILE A 91 13.43 -46.28 -5.56
CA ILE A 91 12.41 -46.81 -4.66
C ILE A 91 12.09 -48.24 -5.05
N SER A 92 12.85 -49.18 -4.49
CA SER A 92 12.62 -50.60 -4.72
C SER A 92 11.31 -51.12 -4.12
N SER A 93 10.77 -50.43 -3.11
CA SER A 93 9.50 -50.78 -2.45
C SER A 93 8.24 -50.51 -3.30
N ILE A 94 8.35 -49.70 -4.36
CA ILE A 94 7.25 -49.43 -5.30
C ILE A 94 7.22 -50.46 -6.44
N LYS A 95 8.30 -51.24 -6.66
CA LYS A 95 8.45 -52.15 -7.82
C LYS A 95 7.33 -53.17 -8.04
N GLN A 96 6.48 -53.42 -7.04
CA GLN A 96 5.34 -54.33 -7.15
C GLN A 96 4.01 -53.64 -7.48
N LYS A 97 4.00 -52.31 -7.64
CA LYS A 97 2.79 -51.51 -7.85
C LYS A 97 2.92 -50.69 -9.12
N ILE A 98 1.87 -50.70 -9.94
CA ILE A 98 1.89 -49.99 -11.22
C ILE A 98 1.73 -48.49 -10.96
N ILE A 99 2.72 -47.69 -11.37
CA ILE A 99 2.68 -46.23 -11.23
C ILE A 99 1.79 -45.66 -12.33
N SER A 100 0.76 -44.90 -11.94
CA SER A 100 -0.18 -44.27 -12.86
C SER A 100 0.17 -42.81 -13.15
N ALA A 101 0.65 -42.07 -12.16
CA ALA A 101 0.96 -40.65 -12.30
C ALA A 101 1.95 -40.18 -11.23
N SER A 102 2.54 -39.00 -11.44
CA SER A 102 3.28 -38.28 -10.40
C SER A 102 3.07 -36.77 -10.51
N CYS A 103 3.15 -36.06 -9.38
CA CYS A 103 3.25 -34.61 -9.33
C CYS A 103 4.38 -34.18 -8.38
N ALA A 104 4.84 -32.94 -8.51
CA ALA A 104 5.82 -32.35 -7.62
C ALA A 104 5.15 -31.40 -6.63
N GLY A 105 5.50 -31.54 -5.35
CA GLY A 105 5.35 -30.53 -4.31
C GLY A 105 6.54 -29.58 -4.27
N ASP A 106 6.68 -28.81 -3.18
CA ASP A 106 7.84 -27.90 -3.03
C ASP A 106 9.13 -28.66 -2.79
N ASP A 107 9.10 -29.59 -1.83
CA ASP A 107 10.27 -30.37 -1.40
C ASP A 107 10.02 -31.88 -1.48
N TYR A 108 9.03 -32.29 -2.27
CA TYR A 108 8.68 -33.71 -2.39
C TYR A 108 8.07 -34.03 -3.75
N PHE A 109 8.10 -35.31 -4.11
CA PHE A 109 7.32 -35.87 -5.21
C PHE A 109 6.18 -36.71 -4.67
N GLU A 110 5.01 -36.64 -5.28
CA GLU A 110 3.89 -37.52 -4.96
C GLU A 110 3.63 -38.46 -6.14
N VAL A 111 3.70 -39.76 -5.90
CA VAL A 111 3.51 -40.82 -6.89
C VAL A 111 2.20 -41.56 -6.60
N PHE A 112 1.36 -41.71 -7.61
CA PHE A 112 0.06 -42.38 -7.53
C PHE A 112 0.16 -43.77 -8.15
N THR A 113 -0.27 -44.79 -7.43
CA THR A 113 -0.39 -46.14 -7.97
C THR A 113 -1.74 -46.36 -8.64
N GLN A 114 -1.84 -47.37 -9.50
CA GLN A 114 -3.11 -47.81 -10.08
C GLN A 114 -4.15 -48.21 -9.02
N SER A 115 -3.69 -48.72 -7.87
CA SER A 115 -4.50 -49.03 -6.69
C SER A 115 -4.94 -47.80 -5.90
N GLY A 116 -4.57 -46.58 -6.30
CA GLY A 116 -4.93 -45.33 -5.65
C GLY A 116 -4.16 -44.99 -4.37
N GLU A 117 -3.09 -45.72 -4.06
CA GLU A 117 -2.16 -45.35 -2.99
C GLU A 117 -1.29 -44.18 -3.43
N ARG A 118 -0.92 -43.33 -2.47
CA ARG A 118 -0.09 -42.16 -2.72
C ARG A 118 1.22 -42.29 -1.95
N TYR A 119 2.33 -42.14 -2.66
CA TYR A 119 3.67 -42.20 -2.12
C TYR A 119 4.27 -40.80 -2.15
N ILE A 120 4.48 -40.21 -0.98
CA ILE A 120 5.14 -38.91 -0.82
C ILE A 120 6.63 -39.17 -0.59
N LEU A 121 7.44 -38.69 -1.51
CA LEU A 121 8.88 -38.89 -1.61
C LEU A 121 9.59 -37.58 -1.27
N ASN A 122 10.19 -37.49 -0.08
CA ASN A 122 10.99 -36.33 0.33
C ASN A 122 12.43 -36.80 0.60
N GLY A 123 13.28 -36.68 -0.43
CA GLY A 123 14.63 -37.23 -0.43
C GLY A 123 14.62 -38.75 -0.16
N LYS A 124 15.13 -39.16 1.00
CA LYS A 124 15.16 -40.58 1.43
C LYS A 124 13.91 -41.02 2.20
N ASN A 125 13.07 -40.08 2.62
CA ASN A 125 11.88 -40.38 3.41
C ASN A 125 10.71 -40.67 2.47
N ILE A 126 10.06 -41.81 2.70
CA ILE A 126 8.89 -42.25 1.94
C ILE A 126 7.74 -42.39 2.91
N SER A 127 6.67 -41.64 2.68
CA SER A 127 5.41 -41.83 3.40
C SER A 127 4.33 -42.33 2.45
N VAL A 128 3.51 -43.27 2.93
CA VAL A 128 2.47 -43.92 2.14
C VAL A 128 1.12 -43.51 2.69
N ILE A 129 0.27 -42.96 1.84
CA ILE A 129 -1.13 -42.66 2.16
C ILE A 129 -2.00 -43.73 1.49
N PRO A 130 -2.85 -44.43 2.26
CA PRO A 130 -3.71 -45.46 1.73
C PRO A 130 -4.72 -44.91 0.70
N PRO A 131 -5.30 -45.79 -0.14
CA PRO A 131 -6.32 -45.39 -1.09
C PRO A 131 -7.56 -44.85 -0.38
N ILE A 132 -8.18 -43.82 -0.95
CA ILE A 132 -9.43 -43.25 -0.43
C ILE A 132 -10.60 -44.15 -0.80
N GLN A 133 -11.58 -44.33 0.08
CA GLN A 133 -12.75 -45.14 -0.27
C GLN A 133 -13.55 -44.48 -1.40
N GLY A 134 -13.93 -45.25 -2.42
CA GLY A 134 -14.89 -44.81 -3.45
C GLY A 134 -14.33 -44.25 -4.77
N PHE A 135 -13.01 -44.27 -5.02
CA PHE A 135 -12.50 -44.10 -6.39
C PHE A 135 -12.68 -45.39 -7.22
N GLY A 136 -12.62 -45.28 -8.55
CA GLY A 136 -12.86 -46.36 -9.52
C GLY A 136 -11.81 -47.47 -9.47
N SER A 137 -11.87 -48.37 -10.47
CA SER A 137 -11.09 -49.62 -10.44
C SER A 137 -9.60 -49.43 -10.67
N THR A 138 -9.20 -48.41 -11.43
CA THR A 138 -7.80 -48.13 -11.76
C THR A 138 -7.58 -46.63 -11.90
N VAL A 139 -6.59 -46.08 -11.20
CA VAL A 139 -6.18 -44.68 -11.39
C VAL A 139 -5.54 -44.53 -12.78
N THR A 140 -6.00 -43.52 -13.52
CA THR A 140 -5.48 -43.12 -14.83
C THR A 140 -4.59 -41.88 -14.70
N PHE A 141 -5.02 -40.91 -13.88
CA PHE A 141 -4.26 -39.69 -13.60
C PHE A 141 -4.35 -39.33 -12.12
N GLY A 142 -3.30 -38.72 -11.60
CA GLY A 142 -3.25 -38.18 -10.25
C GLY A 142 -2.41 -36.92 -10.24
N ALA A 143 -2.91 -35.88 -9.60
CA ALA A 143 -2.16 -34.64 -9.38
C ALA A 143 -2.52 -34.07 -8.02
N SER A 144 -1.56 -33.36 -7.42
CA SER A 144 -1.69 -32.71 -6.13
C SER A 144 -1.02 -31.34 -6.22
N THR A 145 -1.65 -30.34 -5.62
CA THR A 145 -1.06 -29.02 -5.42
C THR A 145 -1.71 -28.38 -4.21
N MET A 146 -0.91 -27.74 -3.34
CA MET A 146 -1.42 -26.94 -2.23
C MET A 146 -2.49 -27.68 -1.38
N GLY A 147 -2.25 -28.97 -1.08
CA GLY A 147 -3.16 -29.79 -0.28
C GLY A 147 -4.47 -30.16 -1.00
N CYS A 148 -4.60 -29.84 -2.28
CA CYS A 148 -5.71 -30.23 -3.15
C CYS A 148 -5.23 -31.36 -4.07
N VAL A 149 -5.98 -32.45 -4.12
CA VAL A 149 -5.63 -33.65 -4.89
C VAL A 149 -6.78 -33.98 -5.82
N VAL A 150 -6.45 -34.30 -7.07
CA VAL A 150 -7.39 -34.84 -8.05
C VAL A 150 -6.91 -36.20 -8.49
N ILE A 151 -7.73 -37.22 -8.27
CA ILE A 151 -7.49 -38.59 -8.74
C ILE A 151 -8.55 -38.91 -9.78
N ILE A 152 -8.13 -39.27 -10.98
CA ILE A 152 -9.02 -39.71 -12.04
C ILE A 152 -8.92 -41.21 -12.20
N SER A 153 -10.07 -41.88 -12.17
CA SER A 153 -10.19 -43.32 -12.37
C SER A 153 -11.40 -43.59 -13.26
N ASP A 154 -11.21 -44.35 -14.33
CA ASP A 154 -12.23 -44.59 -15.34
C ASP A 154 -12.81 -43.27 -15.90
N LYS A 155 -14.11 -43.01 -15.70
CA LYS A 155 -14.79 -41.74 -16.02
C LYS A 155 -15.20 -40.97 -14.75
N LYS A 156 -14.41 -41.06 -13.69
CA LYS A 156 -14.67 -40.37 -12.42
C LYS A 156 -13.45 -39.57 -11.99
N ALA A 157 -13.67 -38.32 -11.61
CA ALA A 157 -12.68 -37.48 -10.95
C ALA A 157 -13.04 -37.35 -9.47
N THR A 158 -12.13 -37.77 -8.61
CA THR A 158 -12.20 -37.64 -7.16
C THR A 158 -11.37 -36.44 -6.74
N PHE A 159 -12.03 -35.40 -6.25
CA PHE A 159 -11.43 -34.19 -5.71
C PHE A 159 -11.31 -34.32 -4.21
N ILE A 160 -10.12 -34.08 -3.68
CA ILE A 160 -9.82 -34.17 -2.26
C ILE A 160 -9.18 -32.87 -1.84
N ARG A 161 -9.69 -32.24 -0.78
CA ARG A 161 -9.02 -31.12 -0.13
C ARG A 161 -8.59 -31.54 1.26
N THR A 162 -7.28 -31.65 1.47
CA THR A 162 -6.72 -31.92 2.79
C THR A 162 -6.58 -30.62 3.58
N GLN A 163 -7.15 -30.59 4.77
CA GLN A 163 -6.91 -29.55 5.77
C GLN A 163 -6.02 -30.13 6.86
N ARG A 164 -4.95 -29.40 7.20
CA ARG A 164 -4.10 -29.74 8.34
C ARG A 164 -4.29 -28.69 9.42
N LEU A 165 -4.20 -29.11 10.67
CA LEU A 165 -4.22 -28.20 11.81
C LEU A 165 -3.21 -28.73 12.82
N ASN A 166 -2.21 -27.92 13.17
CA ASN A 166 -1.12 -28.32 14.06
C ASN A 166 -0.45 -29.65 13.64
N GLY A 167 -0.21 -29.81 12.33
CA GLY A 167 0.42 -31.01 11.75
C GLY A 167 -0.47 -32.26 11.67
N LYS A 168 -1.68 -32.22 12.22
CA LYS A 168 -2.67 -33.32 12.12
C LYS A 168 -3.59 -33.08 10.94
N VAL A 169 -3.84 -34.12 10.13
CA VAL A 169 -4.86 -34.06 9.07
C VAL A 169 -6.22 -33.99 9.77
N PHE A 170 -6.89 -32.86 9.63
CA PHE A 170 -8.13 -32.54 10.33
C PHE A 170 -9.35 -33.01 9.55
N SER A 171 -9.35 -32.84 8.23
CA SER A 171 -10.43 -33.32 7.36
C SER A 171 -9.96 -33.43 5.91
N GLY A 172 -10.53 -34.41 5.20
CA GLY A 172 -10.39 -34.57 3.75
C GLY A 172 -11.76 -34.46 3.10
N ASP A 173 -12.19 -33.24 2.76
CA ASP A 173 -13.43 -33.08 2.00
C ASP A 173 -13.24 -33.76 0.64
N THR A 174 -14.01 -34.83 0.39
CA THR A 174 -13.89 -35.65 -0.82
C THR A 174 -15.16 -35.56 -1.64
N THR A 175 -15.02 -35.19 -2.92
CA THR A 175 -16.13 -35.07 -3.87
C THR A 175 -15.80 -35.89 -5.11
N VAL A 176 -16.73 -36.76 -5.53
CA VAL A 176 -16.59 -37.56 -6.75
C VAL A 176 -17.50 -37.01 -7.83
N VAL A 177 -16.95 -36.74 -9.01
CA VAL A 177 -17.67 -36.19 -10.16
C VAL A 177 -17.53 -37.13 -11.35
N SER A 178 -18.63 -37.39 -12.04
CA SER A 178 -18.60 -38.17 -13.29
C SER A 178 -18.14 -37.29 -14.46
N LEU A 179 -17.24 -37.83 -15.28
CA LEU A 179 -16.68 -37.15 -16.44
C LEU A 179 -17.49 -37.46 -17.72
N PRO A 180 -17.73 -36.47 -18.60
CA PRO A 180 -18.51 -36.64 -19.83
C PRO A 180 -17.78 -37.46 -20.92
N GLY A 181 -16.48 -37.74 -20.74
CA GLY A 181 -15.65 -38.48 -21.69
C GLY A 181 -14.51 -39.23 -20.99
N THR A 182 -13.71 -39.94 -21.78
CA THR A 182 -12.50 -40.59 -21.27
C THR A 182 -11.46 -39.52 -20.97
N PRO A 183 -10.83 -39.53 -19.79
CA PRO A 183 -9.80 -38.55 -19.45
C PRO A 183 -8.56 -38.73 -20.34
N VAL A 184 -8.02 -37.62 -20.82
CA VAL A 184 -6.83 -37.56 -21.67
C VAL A 184 -5.68 -36.86 -20.94
N PHE A 185 -5.99 -35.89 -20.08
CA PHE A 185 -4.99 -35.11 -19.38
C PHE A 185 -5.56 -34.48 -18.10
N LEU A 186 -4.70 -34.32 -17.10
CA LEU A 186 -4.96 -33.62 -15.84
C LEU A 186 -3.80 -32.67 -15.56
N SER A 187 -4.11 -31.43 -15.22
CA SER A 187 -3.13 -30.47 -14.74
C SER A 187 -3.76 -29.50 -13.75
N PHE A 188 -2.94 -28.84 -12.95
CA PHE A 188 -3.34 -27.69 -12.15
C PHE A 188 -2.84 -26.40 -12.82
N GLY A 189 -3.54 -25.30 -12.59
CA GLY A 189 -3.06 -23.97 -12.95
C GLY A 189 -1.72 -23.65 -12.29
N LEU A 190 -1.03 -22.64 -12.83
CA LEU A 190 0.25 -22.18 -12.31
C LEU A 190 0.14 -21.87 -10.82
N ARG A 191 0.97 -22.55 -10.03
CA ARG A 191 1.09 -22.32 -8.60
C ARG A 191 1.81 -20.99 -8.36
N PRO A 192 1.26 -20.07 -7.55
CA PRO A 192 2.04 -18.95 -7.08
C PRO A 192 3.18 -19.48 -6.18
N ARG A 193 4.42 -19.16 -6.54
CA ARG A 193 5.64 -19.57 -5.79
C ARG A 193 5.68 -19.04 -4.35
N ALA A 194 4.79 -18.11 -3.99
CA ALA A 194 4.82 -17.37 -2.73
C ALA A 194 4.48 -18.18 -1.47
N THR A 195 4.11 -19.47 -1.58
CA THR A 195 3.74 -20.27 -0.41
C THR A 195 4.37 -21.67 -0.46
N ASN A 196 5.38 -21.91 0.39
CA ASN A 196 5.87 -23.27 0.67
C ASN A 196 4.88 -24.09 1.52
N ASN A 197 3.80 -23.45 1.99
CA ASN A 197 2.79 -24.12 2.77
C ASN A 197 1.70 -24.74 1.87
N SER A 198 1.57 -26.06 1.95
CA SER A 198 0.55 -26.83 1.22
C SER A 198 -0.81 -26.83 1.92
N ASP A 199 -0.94 -26.21 3.09
CA ASP A 199 -2.17 -26.21 3.85
C ASP A 199 -3.17 -25.16 3.37
N SER A 200 -4.40 -25.60 3.08
CA SER A 200 -5.49 -24.74 2.62
C SER A 200 -5.94 -23.68 3.60
N LEU A 201 -5.63 -23.84 4.89
CA LEU A 201 -5.88 -22.80 5.85
C LEU A 201 -4.93 -21.60 5.69
N TYR A 202 -3.73 -21.81 5.14
CA TYR A 202 -2.73 -20.76 4.92
C TYR A 202 -2.93 -20.08 3.57
N TRP A 203 -2.97 -20.85 2.49
CA TRP A 203 -2.97 -20.26 1.16
C TRP A 203 -4.25 -19.50 0.82
N GLN A 204 -5.38 -19.78 1.50
CA GLN A 204 -6.65 -19.06 1.30
C GLN A 204 -6.56 -17.55 1.56
N HIS A 205 -5.56 -17.10 2.32
CA HIS A 205 -5.32 -15.70 2.64
C HIS A 205 -4.24 -15.07 1.75
N ILE A 206 -3.56 -15.86 0.92
CA ILE A 206 -2.37 -15.41 0.18
C ILE A 206 -2.62 -15.43 -1.32
N CYS A 207 -3.36 -16.43 -1.79
CA CYS A 207 -3.57 -16.65 -3.21
C CYS A 207 -4.92 -17.29 -3.51
N LEU A 208 -5.26 -17.29 -4.79
CA LEU A 208 -6.49 -17.91 -5.28
C LEU A 208 -6.44 -19.43 -5.08
N PRO A 209 -7.60 -20.08 -4.86
CA PRO A 209 -7.67 -21.51 -4.79
C PRO A 209 -7.11 -22.20 -6.04
N PRO A 210 -6.48 -23.38 -5.89
CA PRO A 210 -6.05 -24.17 -7.02
C PRO A 210 -7.18 -24.43 -8.02
N THR A 211 -6.86 -24.34 -9.31
CA THR A 211 -7.77 -24.69 -10.39
C THR A 211 -7.24 -25.93 -11.10
N ALA A 212 -8.07 -26.98 -11.19
CA ALA A 212 -7.77 -28.18 -11.94
C ALA A 212 -8.35 -28.09 -13.36
N TYR A 213 -7.53 -28.43 -14.35
CA TYR A 213 -7.89 -28.54 -15.76
C TYR A 213 -7.88 -30.00 -16.15
N ILE A 214 -9.04 -30.51 -16.56
CA ILE A 214 -9.22 -31.90 -16.98
C ILE A 214 -9.61 -31.90 -18.44
N LEU A 215 -8.79 -32.50 -19.30
CA LEU A 215 -9.14 -32.72 -20.70
C LEU A 215 -9.74 -34.11 -20.84
N THR A 216 -10.90 -34.19 -21.47
CA THR A 216 -11.55 -35.46 -21.81
C THR A 216 -11.75 -35.55 -23.32
N THR A 217 -12.04 -36.74 -23.82
CA THR A 217 -12.44 -36.94 -25.22
C THR A 217 -13.71 -36.17 -25.62
N ALA A 218 -14.51 -35.71 -24.65
CA ALA A 218 -15.73 -34.93 -24.88
C ALA A 218 -15.52 -33.41 -24.75
N GLY A 219 -14.36 -32.95 -24.29
CA GLY A 219 -14.06 -31.53 -24.06
C GLY A 219 -13.23 -31.28 -22.81
N GLY A 220 -12.92 -30.00 -22.56
CA GLY A 220 -12.20 -29.53 -21.38
C GLY A 220 -13.12 -29.17 -20.21
N ILE A 221 -12.70 -29.48 -18.99
CA ILE A 221 -13.39 -29.15 -17.74
C ILE A 221 -12.44 -28.33 -16.88
N VAL A 222 -12.97 -27.25 -16.32
CA VAL A 222 -12.27 -26.40 -15.35
C VAL A 222 -12.96 -26.58 -14.00
N ALA A 223 -12.22 -27.04 -13.01
CA ALA A 223 -12.72 -27.27 -11.66
C ALA A 223 -11.95 -26.39 -10.68
N ASN A 224 -12.65 -25.42 -10.10
CA ASN A 224 -12.10 -24.51 -9.10
C ASN A 224 -12.30 -25.13 -7.71
N PHE A 225 -11.22 -25.29 -6.96
CA PHE A 225 -11.33 -25.64 -5.55
C PHE A 225 -11.93 -24.46 -4.78
N MET A 226 -12.72 -24.76 -3.75
CA MET A 226 -13.25 -23.72 -2.87
C MET A 226 -12.27 -23.41 -1.75
N ALA A 227 -12.11 -22.12 -1.43
CA ALA A 227 -11.39 -21.73 -0.22
C ALA A 227 -12.19 -22.15 1.05
N PRO A 228 -11.53 -22.41 2.19
CA PRO A 228 -12.23 -22.67 3.45
C PRO A 228 -13.22 -21.55 3.83
N PHE A 229 -12.87 -20.27 3.63
CA PHE A 229 -13.81 -19.17 3.91
C PHE A 229 -15.07 -19.19 3.03
N GLU A 230 -15.04 -19.75 1.82
CA GLU A 230 -16.23 -19.86 0.97
C GLU A 230 -17.22 -20.91 1.51
N LYS A 231 -16.72 -21.96 2.17
CA LYS A 231 -17.57 -22.92 2.90
C LYS A 231 -18.31 -22.17 4.02
N VAL A 232 -17.60 -21.35 4.79
CA VAL A 232 -18.19 -20.50 5.84
C VAL A 232 -19.20 -19.52 5.25
N LYS A 233 -18.90 -18.90 4.10
CA LYS A 233 -19.83 -18.02 3.38
C LYS A 233 -21.16 -18.72 3.07
N ARG A 234 -21.12 -19.93 2.53
CA ARG A 234 -22.35 -20.71 2.22
C ARG A 234 -23.12 -21.13 3.47
N LEU A 235 -22.42 -21.44 4.55
CA LEU A 235 -23.09 -21.79 5.81
C LEU A 235 -23.70 -20.55 6.46
N SER A 236 -23.06 -19.38 6.33
CA SER A 236 -23.51 -18.13 6.96
C SER A 236 -24.79 -17.55 6.35
N THR A 237 -25.23 -18.04 5.18
CA THR A 237 -26.53 -17.68 4.60
C THR A 237 -27.70 -18.47 5.20
N LEU A 238 -27.42 -19.46 6.05
CA LEU A 238 -28.43 -20.18 6.82
C LEU A 238 -28.86 -19.33 8.03
N ASP A 239 -29.98 -19.70 8.67
CA ASP A 239 -30.41 -19.06 9.93
C ASP A 239 -29.25 -19.08 10.96
N PRO A 240 -29.01 -18.02 11.76
CA PRO A 240 -27.90 -17.98 12.71
C PRO A 240 -27.86 -19.15 13.71
N ASN A 241 -29.03 -19.71 14.07
CA ASN A 241 -29.09 -20.90 14.94
C ASN A 241 -28.67 -22.16 14.17
N ASP A 242 -29.05 -22.25 12.90
CA ASP A 242 -28.62 -23.33 12.00
C ASP A 242 -27.15 -23.18 11.62
N PHE A 243 -26.60 -21.98 11.52
CA PHE A 243 -25.18 -21.73 11.23
C PHE A 243 -24.29 -22.36 12.31
N ALA A 244 -24.59 -22.08 13.58
CA ALA A 244 -23.83 -22.64 14.70
C ALA A 244 -23.96 -24.18 14.80
N LYS A 245 -25.15 -24.70 14.50
CA LYS A 245 -25.42 -26.14 14.50
C LYS A 245 -24.75 -26.87 13.33
N ASN A 246 -24.76 -26.27 12.13
CA ASN A 246 -24.17 -26.85 10.91
C ASN A 246 -22.66 -26.66 10.81
N LEU A 247 -22.07 -25.76 11.61
CA LEU A 247 -20.64 -25.70 11.85
C LEU A 247 -20.16 -26.81 12.81
N ASP A 248 -21.07 -27.64 13.33
CA ASP A 248 -20.78 -28.75 14.26
C ASP A 248 -19.97 -28.29 15.49
N ILE A 249 -20.31 -27.10 16.01
CA ILE A 249 -19.57 -26.43 17.11
C ILE A 249 -19.61 -27.24 18.42
N THR A 250 -20.50 -28.22 18.52
CA THR A 250 -20.78 -28.93 19.77
C THR A 250 -19.70 -29.91 20.21
N ASP A 251 -18.76 -30.31 19.35
CA ASP A 251 -17.75 -31.35 19.66
C ASP A 251 -16.27 -31.02 19.31
N TYR A 252 -15.94 -29.78 18.91
CA TYR A 252 -14.59 -29.46 18.39
C TYR A 252 -13.65 -28.67 19.32
N ASN A 253 -12.38 -29.10 19.24
CA ASN A 253 -11.16 -28.41 19.70
C ASN A 253 -11.19 -26.91 19.34
N SER A 254 -10.77 -26.05 20.28
CA SER A 254 -10.79 -24.58 20.18
C SER A 254 -10.22 -24.05 18.87
N ASP A 255 -9.21 -24.73 18.34
CA ASP A 255 -8.47 -24.34 17.14
C ASP A 255 -9.38 -24.27 15.89
N VAL A 256 -10.35 -25.16 15.74
CA VAL A 256 -11.24 -25.21 14.56
C VAL A 256 -12.21 -24.04 14.56
N VAL A 257 -12.67 -23.65 15.74
CA VAL A 257 -13.59 -22.53 15.89
C VAL A 257 -12.87 -21.22 15.60
N VAL A 258 -11.59 -21.10 15.97
CA VAL A 258 -10.73 -19.97 15.55
C VAL A 258 -10.64 -19.88 14.01
N GLU A 259 -10.55 -21.00 13.29
CA GLU A 259 -10.52 -21.01 11.82
C GLU A 259 -11.80 -20.47 11.19
N HIS A 260 -12.95 -20.87 11.72
CA HIS A 260 -14.23 -20.37 11.27
C HIS A 260 -14.38 -18.89 11.58
N LEU A 261 -13.93 -18.44 12.75
CA LEU A 261 -13.93 -17.03 13.11
C LEU A 261 -13.00 -16.21 12.21
N SER A 262 -11.79 -16.71 11.94
CA SER A 262 -10.83 -16.09 11.01
C SER A 262 -11.39 -16.00 9.58
N SER A 263 -12.15 -17.02 9.15
CA SER A 263 -12.87 -17.02 7.87
C SER A 263 -13.98 -15.97 7.83
N LEU A 264 -14.75 -15.79 8.91
CA LEU A 264 -15.76 -14.72 9.02
C LEU A 264 -15.11 -13.34 8.94
N VAL A 265 -13.98 -13.16 9.62
CA VAL A 265 -13.17 -11.92 9.54
C VAL A 265 -12.69 -11.66 8.11
N ALA A 266 -12.25 -12.69 7.38
CA ALA A 266 -11.89 -12.56 5.96
C ALA A 266 -13.10 -12.15 5.10
N LEU A 267 -14.28 -12.69 5.37
CA LEU A 267 -15.51 -12.35 4.66
C LEU A 267 -15.97 -10.90 4.89
N CYS A 268 -15.71 -10.31 6.07
CA CYS A 268 -15.93 -8.88 6.32
C CYS A 268 -15.18 -7.98 5.33
N SER A 269 -14.01 -8.43 4.87
CA SER A 269 -13.20 -7.76 3.85
C SER A 269 -13.69 -8.09 2.44
N PHE A 270 -13.87 -9.38 2.12
CA PHE A 270 -14.21 -9.84 0.77
C PHE A 270 -15.67 -9.58 0.35
N SER A 271 -16.55 -9.19 1.27
CA SER A 271 -17.95 -8.89 0.99
C SER A 271 -18.43 -7.73 1.86
N PRO A 272 -17.97 -6.48 1.57
CA PRO A 272 -18.27 -5.29 2.38
C PRO A 272 -19.77 -5.05 2.60
N ASP A 273 -20.61 -5.35 1.62
CA ASP A 273 -22.07 -5.18 1.70
C ASP A 273 -22.72 -6.05 2.78
N LEU A 274 -22.07 -7.17 3.12
CA LEU A 274 -22.54 -8.12 4.14
C LEU A 274 -21.67 -8.06 5.41
N ARG A 275 -20.81 -7.04 5.56
CA ARG A 275 -19.87 -6.92 6.68
C ARG A 275 -20.56 -6.96 8.03
N SER A 276 -21.66 -6.22 8.20
CA SER A 276 -22.43 -6.20 9.45
C SER A 276 -23.01 -7.58 9.80
N HIS A 277 -23.42 -8.36 8.81
CA HIS A 277 -23.90 -9.74 8.99
C HIS A 277 -22.76 -10.65 9.48
N TYR A 278 -21.58 -10.57 8.86
CA TYR A 278 -20.44 -11.37 9.29
C TYR A 278 -19.91 -10.98 10.67
N PHE A 279 -19.90 -9.70 11.01
CA PHE A 279 -19.61 -9.25 12.38
C PHE A 279 -20.61 -9.82 13.38
N TYR A 280 -21.90 -9.77 13.08
CA TYR A 280 -22.92 -10.36 13.94
C TYR A 280 -22.69 -11.86 14.17
N GLN A 281 -22.39 -12.62 13.11
CA GLN A 281 -22.07 -14.05 13.23
C GLN A 281 -20.79 -14.29 14.03
N ALA A 282 -19.75 -13.48 13.84
CA ALA A 282 -18.51 -13.56 14.59
C ALA A 282 -18.72 -13.29 16.08
N THR A 283 -19.45 -12.23 16.43
CA THR A 283 -19.82 -11.89 17.81
C THR A 283 -20.66 -12.99 18.46
N ASN A 284 -21.63 -13.56 17.73
CA ASN A 284 -22.41 -14.70 18.21
C ASN A 284 -21.54 -15.92 18.51
N LEU A 285 -20.56 -16.21 17.65
CA LEU A 285 -19.62 -17.31 17.84
C LEU A 285 -18.75 -17.08 19.09
N ILE A 286 -18.18 -15.89 19.21
CA ILE A 286 -17.38 -15.47 20.38
C ILE A 286 -18.20 -15.58 21.67
N ASN A 287 -19.46 -15.14 21.66
CA ASN A 287 -20.35 -15.22 22.83
C ASN A 287 -20.70 -16.64 23.26
N LYS A 288 -20.64 -17.62 22.34
CA LYS A 288 -20.86 -19.04 22.63
C LYS A 288 -19.60 -19.76 23.12
N THR A 289 -18.44 -19.11 23.07
CA THR A 289 -17.13 -19.72 23.40
C THR A 289 -16.33 -18.86 24.37
N ASP A 290 -16.07 -19.38 25.57
CA ASP A 290 -15.46 -18.59 26.65
C ASP A 290 -14.01 -18.15 26.42
N HIS A 291 -13.31 -18.72 25.43
CA HIS A 291 -11.87 -18.49 25.20
C HIS A 291 -11.53 -17.82 23.86
N LEU A 292 -12.51 -17.56 22.98
CA LEU A 292 -12.25 -16.94 21.67
C LEU A 292 -12.35 -15.42 21.74
N SER A 293 -11.59 -14.71 20.92
CA SER A 293 -11.64 -13.26 20.82
C SER A 293 -11.63 -12.84 19.36
N PHE A 294 -12.06 -11.60 19.08
CA PHE A 294 -11.97 -11.10 17.71
C PHE A 294 -10.50 -10.90 17.32
N SER A 295 -9.66 -10.47 18.28
CA SER A 295 -8.20 -10.38 18.10
C SER A 295 -7.55 -11.70 17.72
N SER A 296 -7.95 -12.86 18.29
CA SER A 296 -7.32 -14.14 17.96
C SER A 296 -7.58 -14.57 16.51
N ALA A 297 -8.78 -14.29 15.98
CA ALA A 297 -9.13 -14.54 14.59
C ALA A 297 -8.39 -13.62 13.61
N ILE A 298 -8.24 -12.34 13.98
CA ILE A 298 -7.44 -11.37 13.23
C ILE A 298 -5.97 -11.80 13.21
N LEU A 299 -5.40 -12.17 14.36
CA LEU A 299 -4.01 -12.65 14.48
C LEU A 299 -3.80 -13.90 13.62
N THR A 300 -4.72 -14.86 13.67
CA THR A 300 -4.63 -16.08 12.86
C THR A 300 -4.58 -15.75 11.37
N ARG A 301 -5.40 -14.79 10.90
CA ARG A 301 -5.36 -14.31 9.52
C ARG A 301 -4.05 -13.59 9.21
N LEU A 302 -3.63 -12.69 10.09
CA LEU A 302 -2.42 -11.88 9.92
C LEU A 302 -1.17 -12.75 9.87
N THR A 303 -0.96 -13.65 10.83
CA THR A 303 0.19 -14.56 10.87
C THR A 303 0.32 -15.34 9.57
N ARG A 304 -0.79 -15.81 9.00
CA ARG A 304 -0.79 -16.53 7.72
C ARG A 304 -0.39 -15.65 6.56
N LEU A 305 -0.97 -14.46 6.47
CA LEU A 305 -0.57 -13.50 5.46
C LEU A 305 0.93 -13.22 5.57
N MET A 306 1.43 -12.98 6.78
CA MET A 306 2.83 -12.68 7.06
C MET A 306 3.81 -13.82 6.73
N THR A 307 3.36 -15.09 6.60
CA THR A 307 4.25 -16.20 6.21
C THR A 307 4.96 -16.01 4.87
N VAL A 308 4.44 -15.13 4.00
CA VAL A 308 5.09 -14.79 2.71
C VAL A 308 6.39 -14.01 2.91
N ILE A 309 6.52 -13.29 4.02
CA ILE A 309 7.63 -12.37 4.32
C ILE A 309 8.37 -12.70 5.62
N ASP A 310 7.89 -13.68 6.37
CA ASP A 310 8.55 -14.21 7.56
C ASP A 310 9.86 -14.90 7.18
N GLY A 311 10.95 -14.57 7.89
CA GLY A 311 12.27 -15.13 7.62
C GLY A 311 12.93 -14.60 6.33
N VAL A 312 12.40 -13.56 5.69
CA VAL A 312 12.94 -13.04 4.42
C VAL A 312 13.71 -11.73 4.61
N ALA A 313 15.00 -11.74 4.26
CA ALA A 313 15.83 -10.53 4.20
C ALA A 313 15.39 -9.59 3.06
N MET A 314 15.49 -8.27 3.26
CA MET A 314 15.06 -7.30 2.24
C MET A 314 15.96 -7.33 1.00
N LEU A 315 17.27 -7.38 1.19
CA LEU A 315 18.27 -7.31 0.13
C LEU A 315 18.99 -8.64 -0.01
N THR A 316 19.42 -8.95 -1.23
CA THR A 316 20.19 -10.16 -1.52
C THR A 316 21.35 -9.83 -2.43
N GLU A 317 22.52 -10.38 -2.10
CA GLU A 317 23.72 -10.29 -2.92
C GLU A 317 23.68 -11.34 -4.03
N VAL A 318 23.73 -10.89 -5.28
CA VAL A 318 23.73 -11.76 -6.46
C VAL A 318 25.10 -11.68 -7.15
N PRO A 319 25.86 -12.78 -7.21
CA PRO A 319 27.16 -12.79 -7.89
C PRO A 319 26.98 -12.63 -9.41
N ARG A 320 27.72 -11.71 -10.05
CA ARG A 320 27.79 -11.65 -11.53
C ARG A 320 28.90 -12.57 -12.04
N PHE A 321 28.52 -13.74 -12.52
CA PHE A 321 29.40 -14.77 -13.09
C PHE A 321 30.44 -14.24 -14.10
N ARG A 322 30.13 -13.19 -14.87
CA ARG A 322 31.04 -12.67 -15.91
C ARG A 322 32.02 -11.59 -15.45
N LYS A 323 31.82 -10.92 -14.31
CA LYS A 323 32.60 -9.72 -13.93
C LYS A 323 33.23 -9.77 -12.54
N ARG A 324 33.02 -10.84 -11.75
CA ARG A 324 33.42 -10.91 -10.32
C ARG A 324 32.96 -9.70 -9.49
N LYS A 325 31.94 -8.98 -9.97
CA LYS A 325 31.29 -7.89 -9.23
C LYS A 325 30.02 -8.43 -8.61
N THR A 326 29.78 -8.08 -7.37
CA THR A 326 28.53 -8.41 -6.70
C THR A 326 27.49 -7.37 -7.08
N LYS A 327 26.22 -7.75 -6.92
CA LYS A 327 25.10 -6.92 -7.30
C LYS A 327 24.03 -7.09 -6.24
N PHE A 328 23.64 -6.00 -5.61
CA PHE A 328 22.57 -6.01 -4.64
C PHE A 328 21.23 -5.78 -5.33
N VAL A 329 20.26 -6.61 -4.98
CA VAL A 329 18.87 -6.52 -5.45
C VAL A 329 17.94 -6.66 -4.25
N VAL A 330 16.73 -6.11 -4.34
CA VAL A 330 15.66 -6.50 -3.42
C VAL A 330 15.39 -7.99 -3.65
N ASN A 331 15.27 -8.73 -2.55
CA ASN A 331 15.00 -10.17 -2.55
C ASN A 331 13.75 -10.47 -3.41
N TYR A 332 13.78 -11.63 -4.07
CA TYR A 332 12.73 -12.06 -4.99
C TYR A 332 11.35 -12.12 -4.31
N ASP A 333 11.25 -12.59 -3.08
CA ASP A 333 9.97 -12.77 -2.39
C ASP A 333 9.31 -11.42 -2.07
N TRP A 334 10.11 -10.45 -1.60
CA TRP A 334 9.70 -9.06 -1.45
C TRP A 334 9.31 -8.40 -2.77
N LYS A 335 10.02 -8.70 -3.86
CA LYS A 335 9.74 -8.12 -5.18
C LYS A 335 8.47 -8.70 -5.81
N ASN A 336 8.12 -9.94 -5.50
CA ASN A 336 7.01 -10.68 -6.11
C ASN A 336 5.92 -11.03 -5.09
N LEU A 337 5.68 -10.12 -4.14
CA LEU A 337 4.54 -10.25 -3.23
C LEU A 337 3.24 -10.42 -4.03
N PRO A 338 2.30 -11.25 -3.55
CA PRO A 338 0.98 -11.39 -4.16
C PRO A 338 0.32 -10.02 -4.36
N ALA A 339 -0.31 -9.79 -5.51
CA ALA A 339 -0.89 -8.50 -5.86
C ALA A 339 -1.92 -7.99 -4.84
N GLY A 340 -2.59 -8.89 -4.13
CA GLY A 340 -3.55 -8.58 -3.06
C GLY A 340 -2.95 -8.48 -1.65
N PHE A 341 -1.64 -8.62 -1.46
CA PHE A 341 -1.03 -8.66 -0.12
C PHE A 341 -1.26 -7.37 0.67
N ALA A 342 -0.89 -6.21 0.10
CA ALA A 342 -1.08 -4.91 0.74
C ALA A 342 -2.57 -4.58 0.91
N ILE A 343 -3.40 -4.90 -0.09
CA ILE A 343 -4.86 -4.71 -0.01
C ILE A 343 -5.44 -5.50 1.16
N GLN A 344 -5.01 -6.74 1.36
CA GLN A 344 -5.50 -7.57 2.47
C GLN A 344 -5.05 -7.05 3.85
N LEU A 345 -3.87 -6.44 3.96
CA LEU A 345 -3.45 -5.76 5.19
C LEU A 345 -4.30 -4.50 5.46
N GLU A 346 -4.55 -3.68 4.42
CA GLU A 346 -5.44 -2.51 4.51
C GLU A 346 -6.87 -2.92 4.91
N ASP A 347 -7.37 -4.02 4.34
CA ASP A 347 -8.65 -4.62 4.69
C ASP A 347 -8.70 -5.10 6.15
N ILE A 348 -7.63 -5.70 6.66
CA ILE A 348 -7.53 -6.09 8.09
C ILE A 348 -7.61 -4.83 8.96
N ALA A 349 -6.83 -3.79 8.66
CA ALA A 349 -6.84 -2.54 9.41
C ALA A 349 -8.23 -1.89 9.41
N SER A 350 -8.89 -1.82 8.24
CA SER A 350 -10.28 -1.33 8.13
C SER A 350 -11.26 -2.18 8.92
N THR A 351 -11.13 -3.51 8.88
CA THR A 351 -12.01 -4.44 9.58
C THR A 351 -11.88 -4.27 11.10
N ILE A 352 -10.66 -4.06 11.61
CA ILE A 352 -10.41 -3.76 13.02
C ILE A 352 -11.08 -2.44 13.41
N LYS A 353 -10.89 -1.38 12.62
CA LYS A 353 -11.48 -0.05 12.87
C LYS A 353 -13.00 -0.11 12.92
N ASP A 354 -13.63 -0.79 11.97
CA ASP A 354 -15.08 -0.93 11.92
C ASP A 354 -15.62 -1.75 13.08
N TYR A 355 -14.94 -2.83 13.46
CA TYR A 355 -15.32 -3.63 14.62
C TYR A 355 -15.22 -2.82 15.92
N ILE A 356 -14.11 -2.09 16.10
CA ILE A 356 -13.91 -1.18 17.25
C ILE A 356 -15.08 -0.18 17.33
N LYS A 357 -15.38 0.51 16.23
CA LYS A 357 -16.49 1.47 16.18
C LYS A 357 -17.84 0.81 16.49
N SER A 358 -18.06 -0.41 15.99
CA SER A 358 -19.27 -1.19 16.30
C SER A 358 -19.38 -1.54 17.77
N VAL A 359 -18.27 -1.87 18.44
CA VAL A 359 -18.23 -2.17 19.87
C VAL A 359 -18.48 -0.90 20.67
N GLU A 360 -17.86 0.22 20.31
CA GLU A 360 -18.06 1.53 20.97
C GLU A 360 -19.54 1.94 20.98
N ASN A 361 -20.18 1.91 19.81
CA ASN A 361 -21.62 2.20 19.66
C ASN A 361 -22.52 1.27 20.51
N GLN A 362 -22.13 0.00 20.68
CA GLN A 362 -22.86 -0.96 21.52
C GLN A 362 -22.59 -0.74 23.01
N THR A 363 -21.40 -0.28 23.40
CA THR A 363 -21.07 0.04 24.80
C THR A 363 -21.78 1.28 25.31
N GLU A 364 -22.09 2.25 24.44
CA GLU A 364 -22.91 3.41 24.79
C GLU A 364 -24.38 3.04 25.06
N SER A 365 -24.85 1.90 24.54
CA SER A 365 -26.24 1.47 24.62
C SER A 365 -26.54 0.35 25.64
N PHE A 366 -25.53 -0.31 26.22
CA PHE A 366 -25.72 -1.44 27.15
C PHE A 366 -25.02 -1.30 28.51
N HIS A 367 -25.75 -1.58 29.59
CA HIS A 367 -25.19 -1.85 30.92
C HIS A 367 -24.51 -3.23 30.94
N PHE A 368 -23.24 -3.31 30.56
CA PHE A 368 -22.46 -4.55 30.64
C PHE A 368 -22.37 -5.08 32.09
N VAL A 369 -22.71 -6.36 32.30
CA VAL A 369 -22.42 -7.09 33.55
C VAL A 369 -20.89 -7.26 33.67
N GLY A 370 -20.31 -6.83 34.79
CA GLY A 370 -18.89 -6.45 34.95
C GLY A 370 -17.81 -7.40 34.42
N GLY A 371 -18.05 -8.72 34.38
CA GLY A 371 -17.08 -9.68 33.84
C GLY A 371 -16.90 -9.60 32.32
N LYS A 372 -17.95 -9.25 31.56
CA LYS A 372 -17.87 -9.14 30.09
C LYS A 372 -17.18 -7.85 29.64
N LYS A 373 -17.27 -6.78 30.44
CA LYS A 373 -16.67 -5.48 30.11
C LYS A 373 -15.14 -5.56 30.05
N ASN A 374 -14.49 -6.21 31.02
CA ASN A 374 -13.03 -6.30 31.07
C ASN A 374 -12.46 -7.05 29.86
N ARG A 375 -13.06 -8.19 29.49
CA ARG A 375 -12.64 -8.98 28.32
C ARG A 375 -12.78 -8.21 27.01
N VAL A 376 -13.87 -7.45 26.84
CA VAL A 376 -14.06 -6.61 25.66
C VAL A 376 -13.01 -5.49 25.59
N MET A 377 -12.66 -4.89 26.73
CA MET A 377 -11.61 -3.87 26.79
C MET A 377 -10.20 -4.43 26.52
N GLU A 378 -9.91 -5.65 26.98
CA GLU A 378 -8.66 -6.35 26.65
C GLU A 378 -8.57 -6.65 25.15
N ASP A 379 -9.65 -7.16 24.56
CA ASP A 379 -9.74 -7.41 23.11
C ASP A 379 -9.58 -6.11 22.31
N TYR A 380 -10.21 -5.02 22.75
CA TYR A 380 -10.06 -3.68 22.16
C TYR A 380 -8.60 -3.21 22.18
N LYS A 381 -7.91 -3.33 23.32
CA LYS A 381 -6.50 -2.93 23.44
C LYS A 381 -5.61 -3.78 22.53
N MET A 382 -5.87 -5.08 22.47
CA MET A 382 -5.14 -5.99 21.59
C MET A 382 -5.37 -5.64 20.12
N LEU A 383 -6.62 -5.36 19.71
CA LEU A 383 -6.96 -4.94 18.36
C LEU A 383 -6.31 -3.61 17.97
N SER A 384 -6.23 -2.65 18.89
CA SER A 384 -5.51 -1.39 18.68
C SER A 384 -4.02 -1.64 18.40
N ASN A 385 -3.38 -2.51 19.19
CA ASN A 385 -1.98 -2.89 18.99
C ASN A 385 -1.77 -3.63 17.66
N ILE A 386 -2.67 -4.55 17.32
CA ILE A 386 -2.61 -5.26 16.02
C ILE A 386 -2.77 -4.28 14.86
N SER A 387 -3.68 -3.31 14.96
CA SER A 387 -3.88 -2.28 13.94
C SER A 387 -2.61 -1.44 13.73
N ALA A 388 -1.97 -1.00 14.82
CA ALA A 388 -0.69 -0.29 14.75
C ALA A 388 0.40 -1.15 14.08
N PHE A 389 0.49 -2.43 14.44
CA PHE A 389 1.44 -3.35 13.82
C PHE A 389 1.14 -3.59 12.32
N VAL A 390 -0.13 -3.74 11.92
CA VAL A 390 -0.54 -3.89 10.51
C VAL A 390 -0.15 -2.65 9.71
N ASN A 391 -0.37 -1.45 10.24
CA ASN A 391 0.05 -0.21 9.60
C ASN A 391 1.57 -0.15 9.45
N PHE A 392 2.31 -0.54 10.48
CA PHE A 392 3.77 -0.66 10.40
C PHE A 392 4.22 -1.61 9.28
N VAL A 393 3.63 -2.81 9.19
CA VAL A 393 3.94 -3.76 8.10
C VAL A 393 3.63 -3.15 6.73
N LEU A 394 2.51 -2.44 6.59
CA LEU A 394 2.14 -1.75 5.35
C LEU A 394 3.21 -0.72 4.93
N GLU A 395 3.70 0.08 5.87
CA GLU A 395 4.77 1.04 5.60
C GLU A 395 6.05 0.34 5.16
N VAL A 396 6.45 -0.76 5.82
CA VAL A 396 7.61 -1.57 5.42
C VAL A 396 7.44 -2.10 3.99
N VAL A 397 6.29 -2.70 3.68
CA VAL A 397 5.99 -3.27 2.36
C VAL A 397 6.02 -2.19 1.27
N LYS A 398 5.42 -1.02 1.52
CA LYS A 398 5.40 0.11 0.58
C LYS A 398 6.81 0.66 0.35
N THR A 399 7.63 0.72 1.40
CA THR A 399 9.03 1.14 1.36
C THR A 399 9.87 0.17 0.51
N ILE A 400 9.82 -1.12 0.82
CA ILE A 400 10.56 -2.16 0.09
C ILE A 400 10.10 -2.24 -1.37
N SER A 401 8.79 -2.12 -1.62
CA SER A 401 8.25 -2.06 -2.98
C SER A 401 8.80 -0.88 -3.78
N THR A 402 9.04 0.25 -3.13
CA THR A 402 9.64 1.42 -3.75
C THR A 402 11.11 1.16 -4.13
N PHE A 403 11.87 0.47 -3.28
CA PHE A 403 13.21 0.01 -3.59
C PHE A 403 13.24 -1.08 -4.67
N ALA A 404 12.26 -1.98 -4.71
CA ALA A 404 12.16 -3.07 -5.68
C ALA A 404 11.99 -2.55 -7.12
N ARG A 405 11.44 -1.35 -7.28
CA ARG A 405 11.31 -0.64 -8.57
C ARG A 405 12.59 0.05 -9.02
N GLN A 406 13.58 0.22 -8.13
CA GLN A 406 14.84 0.86 -8.48
C GLN A 406 15.73 -0.05 -9.30
N LYS A 407 16.54 0.57 -10.16
CA LYS A 407 17.59 -0.17 -10.87
C LYS A 407 18.56 -0.70 -9.82
N SER A 408 18.74 -2.01 -9.80
CA SER A 408 19.74 -2.68 -8.97
C SER A 408 21.17 -2.09 -9.00
N THR A 409 21.57 -1.39 -10.07
CA THR A 409 22.84 -0.66 -10.12
C THR A 409 22.88 0.49 -9.11
N VAL A 410 21.75 1.15 -8.86
CA VAL A 410 21.62 2.22 -7.85
C VAL A 410 21.77 1.62 -6.46
N LEU A 411 21.05 0.55 -6.14
CA LEU A 411 21.17 -0.14 -4.84
C LEU A 411 22.60 -0.64 -4.59
N THR A 412 23.24 -1.21 -5.61
CA THR A 412 24.64 -1.65 -5.52
C THR A 412 25.57 -0.46 -5.25
N HIS A 413 25.39 0.65 -5.97
CA HIS A 413 26.20 1.85 -5.78
C HIS A 413 26.06 2.46 -4.38
N VAL A 414 24.84 2.54 -3.85
CA VAL A 414 24.58 3.03 -2.47
C VAL A 414 25.32 2.18 -1.45
N ILE A 415 25.20 0.85 -1.55
CA ILE A 415 25.83 -0.09 -0.61
C ILE A 415 27.35 -0.04 -0.69
N GLU A 416 27.91 -0.03 -1.91
CA GLU A 416 29.36 0.09 -2.12
C GLU A 416 29.88 1.43 -1.57
N TYR A 417 29.19 2.55 -1.85
CA TYR A 417 29.57 3.87 -1.37
C TYR A 417 29.62 3.93 0.16
N VAL A 418 28.59 3.45 0.86
CA VAL A 418 28.53 3.48 2.34
C VAL A 418 29.63 2.59 2.93
N ARG A 419 29.86 1.39 2.38
CA ARG A 419 30.91 0.48 2.84
C ARG A 419 32.33 1.01 2.62
N GLU A 420 32.53 1.83 1.59
CA GLU A 420 33.84 2.43 1.27
C GLU A 420 34.12 3.72 2.07
N ASN A 421 33.09 4.50 2.39
CA ASN A 421 33.26 5.84 2.97
C ASN A 421 32.95 5.92 4.47
N ASP A 422 32.10 5.04 5.01
CA ASP A 422 31.70 5.07 6.42
C ASP A 422 32.39 3.95 7.22
N SER A 423 32.56 4.12 8.54
CA SER A 423 33.16 3.10 9.40
C SER A 423 32.24 1.87 9.51
N LYS A 424 32.79 0.69 9.84
CA LYS A 424 31.97 -0.52 10.04
C LYS A 424 30.94 -0.38 11.15
N ASP A 425 31.25 0.44 12.15
CA ASP A 425 30.37 0.73 13.29
C ASP A 425 29.39 1.88 12.99
N ASP A 426 29.43 2.47 11.79
CA ASP A 426 28.46 3.48 11.37
C ASP A 426 27.05 2.85 11.26
N PRO A 427 26.00 3.51 11.80
CA PRO A 427 24.63 3.00 11.75
C PRO A 427 24.14 2.60 10.35
N LYS A 428 24.64 3.25 9.28
CA LYS A 428 24.29 2.90 7.90
C LYS A 428 24.90 1.57 7.47
N ASN A 429 26.13 1.27 7.88
CA ASN A 429 26.78 -0.02 7.59
C ASN A 429 26.09 -1.15 8.36
N ILE A 430 25.78 -0.92 9.64
CA ILE A 430 25.01 -1.87 10.45
C ILE A 430 23.64 -2.12 9.82
N ALA A 431 22.94 -1.08 9.36
CA ALA A 431 21.67 -1.22 8.67
C ALA A 431 21.79 -2.03 7.36
N ILE A 432 22.83 -1.79 6.55
CA ILE A 432 23.08 -2.58 5.33
C ILE A 432 23.29 -4.06 5.68
N ASP A 433 24.09 -4.35 6.68
CA ASP A 433 24.38 -5.72 7.09
C ASP A 433 23.12 -6.40 7.64
N PHE A 434 22.30 -5.70 8.42
CA PHE A 434 20.97 -6.18 8.85
C PHE A 434 20.08 -6.48 7.64
N LEU A 435 19.86 -5.52 6.74
CA LEU A 435 18.94 -5.65 5.61
C LEU A 435 19.37 -6.71 4.58
N THR A 436 20.66 -7.09 4.56
CA THR A 436 21.22 -8.11 3.65
C THR A 436 21.34 -9.49 4.27
N SER A 437 21.49 -9.60 5.59
CA SER A 437 21.77 -10.87 6.28
C SER A 437 20.65 -11.35 7.20
N GLN A 438 19.83 -10.43 7.71
CA GLN A 438 18.77 -10.73 8.66
C GLN A 438 17.39 -10.61 7.99
N PRO A 439 16.44 -11.47 8.38
CA PRO A 439 15.04 -11.31 8.01
C PRO A 439 14.47 -9.99 8.57
N ILE A 440 13.67 -9.30 7.76
CA ILE A 440 12.98 -8.07 8.21
C ILE A 440 11.94 -8.38 9.28
N PHE A 441 11.26 -9.51 9.12
CA PHE A 441 10.33 -10.06 10.09
C PHE A 441 10.83 -11.43 10.49
N ASP A 442 11.15 -11.59 11.78
CA ASP A 442 11.51 -12.87 12.37
C ASP A 442 10.58 -13.17 13.54
N PHE A 443 9.43 -13.76 13.24
CA PHE A 443 8.47 -14.10 14.29
C PHE A 443 8.92 -15.28 15.16
N SER A 444 10.01 -15.95 14.79
CA SER A 444 10.62 -16.99 15.62
C SER A 444 11.51 -16.41 16.72
N ASN A 445 11.98 -15.16 16.55
CA ASN A 445 12.78 -14.46 17.54
C ASN A 445 11.87 -13.77 18.58
N PRO A 446 11.90 -14.20 19.86
CA PRO A 446 11.08 -13.58 20.91
C PRO A 446 11.49 -12.13 21.23
N ASN A 447 12.68 -11.70 20.80
CA ASN A 447 13.20 -10.36 20.99
C ASN A 447 13.00 -9.47 19.74
N PHE A 448 12.14 -9.88 18.79
CA PHE A 448 11.84 -9.08 17.62
C PHE A 448 11.19 -7.75 18.03
N GLU A 449 11.83 -6.63 17.68
CA GLU A 449 11.32 -5.29 17.94
C GLU A 449 11.03 -4.53 16.64
N PRO A 450 9.78 -4.12 16.37
CA PRO A 450 9.42 -3.30 15.20
C PRO A 450 10.22 -1.99 15.09
N SER A 451 10.62 -1.40 16.23
CA SER A 451 11.45 -0.20 16.32
C SER A 451 12.83 -0.40 15.71
N GLU A 452 13.43 -1.59 15.85
CA GLU A 452 14.75 -1.90 15.29
C GLU A 452 14.69 -1.93 13.75
N VAL A 453 13.69 -2.61 13.20
CA VAL A 453 13.44 -2.64 11.75
C VAL A 453 13.23 -1.23 11.20
N SER A 454 12.45 -0.41 11.93
CA SER A 454 12.19 0.98 11.57
C SER A 454 13.49 1.80 11.54
N HIS A 455 14.34 1.63 12.55
CA HIS A 455 15.63 2.29 12.64
C HIS A 455 16.54 1.94 11.45
N TYR A 456 16.73 0.66 11.15
CA TYR A 456 17.59 0.26 10.03
C TYR A 456 17.06 0.67 8.67
N LEU A 457 15.74 0.59 8.45
CA LEU A 457 15.14 1.11 7.22
C LEU A 457 15.37 2.62 7.09
N CYS A 458 15.18 3.40 8.16
CA CYS A 458 15.46 4.84 8.16
C CYS A 458 16.94 5.15 7.86
N CYS A 459 17.87 4.42 8.47
CA CYS A 459 19.31 4.57 8.19
C CYS A 459 19.63 4.27 6.73
N PHE A 460 19.05 3.20 6.17
CA PHE A 460 19.26 2.83 4.77
C PHE A 460 18.61 3.82 3.79
N ILE A 461 17.38 4.30 4.07
CA ILE A 461 16.72 5.33 3.26
C ILE A 461 17.56 6.61 3.26
N THR A 462 18.06 7.02 4.43
CA THR A 462 18.95 8.17 4.56
C THR A 462 20.21 7.98 3.71
N ALA A 463 20.87 6.83 3.82
CA ALA A 463 22.04 6.51 3.01
C ALA A 463 21.74 6.51 1.52
N PHE A 464 20.60 5.94 1.11
CA PHE A 464 20.15 5.90 -0.27
C PHE A 464 20.05 7.30 -0.86
N PHE A 465 19.41 8.23 -0.15
CA PHE A 465 19.23 9.59 -0.63
C PHE A 465 20.46 10.50 -0.47
N LEU A 466 21.43 10.12 0.36
CA LEU A 466 22.73 10.79 0.40
C LEU A 466 23.57 10.50 -0.85
N VAL A 467 23.43 9.30 -1.43
CA VAL A 467 24.30 8.81 -2.52
C VAL A 467 23.71 9.06 -3.91
N ILE A 468 22.39 8.97 -4.09
CA ILE A 468 21.81 9.17 -5.41
C ILE A 468 21.90 10.64 -5.86
N ASP A 469 21.94 10.84 -7.18
CA ASP A 469 21.90 12.17 -7.79
C ASP A 469 20.66 12.93 -7.31
N LYS A 470 20.87 14.17 -6.88
CA LYS A 470 19.83 15.07 -6.37
C LYS A 470 19.11 15.76 -7.54
N ASP A 471 18.27 14.99 -8.24
CA ASP A 471 17.47 15.47 -9.36
C ASP A 471 15.95 15.51 -9.02
N THR A 472 15.13 15.98 -9.95
CA THR A 472 13.67 16.01 -9.76
C THR A 472 13.09 14.61 -9.51
N ARG A 473 13.72 13.54 -10.03
CA ARG A 473 13.25 12.16 -9.84
C ARG A 473 13.56 11.65 -8.45
N SER A 474 14.72 11.96 -7.88
CA SER A 474 15.05 11.64 -6.49
C SER A 474 14.10 12.33 -5.53
N ASN A 475 13.76 13.60 -5.79
CA ASN A 475 12.79 14.34 -4.96
C ASN A 475 11.39 13.73 -5.04
N LEU A 476 10.91 13.38 -6.24
CA LEU A 476 9.64 12.70 -6.41
C LEU A 476 9.64 11.31 -5.73
N LEU A 477 10.78 10.61 -5.74
CA LEU A 477 10.93 9.33 -5.06
C LEU A 477 10.88 9.47 -3.54
N ALA A 478 11.60 10.45 -3.00
CA ALA A 478 11.61 10.78 -1.57
C ALA A 478 10.22 11.20 -1.08
N SER A 479 9.54 12.08 -1.82
CA SER A 479 8.16 12.49 -1.56
C SER A 479 7.21 11.28 -1.56
N ARG A 480 7.29 10.41 -2.58
CA ARG A 480 6.49 9.17 -2.61
C ARG A 480 6.80 8.24 -1.44
N MET A 481 8.05 8.12 -1.02
CA MET A 481 8.39 7.32 0.18
C MET A 481 7.81 7.94 1.44
N ALA A 482 7.88 9.26 1.58
CA ALA A 482 7.33 9.99 2.71
C ALA A 482 5.82 9.80 2.87
N HIS A 483 5.05 9.95 1.80
CA HIS A 483 3.59 9.75 1.85
C HIS A 483 3.20 8.28 2.07
N ASN A 484 3.96 7.34 1.50
CA ASN A 484 3.64 5.91 1.62
C ASN A 484 4.09 5.30 2.95
N SER A 485 5.00 5.95 3.67
CA SER A 485 5.68 5.40 4.84
C SER A 485 5.94 6.50 5.88
N THR A 486 4.86 7.01 6.47
CA THR A 486 4.91 8.14 7.40
C THR A 486 5.80 7.89 8.61
N GLY A 487 5.83 6.67 9.14
CA GLY A 487 6.71 6.26 10.24
C GLY A 487 8.20 6.31 9.90
N PHE A 488 8.56 6.35 8.61
CA PHE A 488 9.96 6.50 8.17
C PHE A 488 10.29 7.89 7.68
N SER A 489 9.36 8.85 7.69
CA SER A 489 9.53 10.21 7.14
C SER A 489 10.67 11.05 7.78
N TYR A 490 11.32 10.60 8.86
CA TYR A 490 12.42 11.32 9.51
C TYR A 490 13.58 11.68 8.55
N PHE A 491 13.85 10.85 7.53
CA PHE A 491 14.88 11.15 6.51
C PHE A 491 14.58 12.44 5.72
N ILE A 492 13.31 12.88 5.68
CA ILE A 492 12.90 14.13 5.03
C ILE A 492 13.58 15.33 5.71
N GLY A 493 13.79 15.29 7.03
CA GLY A 493 14.51 16.37 7.73
C GLY A 493 15.93 16.57 7.17
N ILE A 494 16.60 15.48 6.80
CA ILE A 494 17.93 15.51 6.17
C ILE A 494 17.85 16.07 4.74
N HIS A 495 16.80 15.72 3.98
CA HIS A 495 16.56 16.33 2.67
C HIS A 495 16.28 17.82 2.76
N ILE A 496 15.40 18.23 3.68
CA ILE A 496 15.07 19.63 3.91
C ILE A 496 16.33 20.38 4.30
N SER A 497 17.12 19.87 5.24
CA SER A 497 18.40 20.48 5.64
C SER A 497 19.35 20.64 4.45
N ASN A 498 19.44 19.64 3.57
CA ASN A 498 20.23 19.73 2.35
C ASN A 498 19.68 20.79 1.38
N ILE A 499 18.37 20.85 1.17
CA ILE A 499 17.72 21.85 0.32
C ILE A 499 17.99 23.26 0.88
N LEU A 500 17.87 23.44 2.19
CA LEU A 500 18.19 24.70 2.86
C LEU A 500 19.67 25.07 2.70
N SER A 501 20.58 24.11 2.80
CA SER A 501 22.01 24.34 2.53
C SER A 501 22.25 24.78 1.08
N GLN A 502 21.56 24.18 0.11
CA GLN A 502 21.65 24.60 -1.30
C GLN A 502 21.03 25.99 -1.52
N LEU A 503 19.96 26.34 -0.81
CA LEU A 503 19.39 27.71 -0.82
C LEU A 503 20.40 28.73 -0.25
N GLN A 504 21.13 28.38 0.81
CA GLN A 504 22.18 29.23 1.35
C GLN A 504 23.34 29.42 0.35
N ILE A 505 23.69 28.39 -0.42
CA ILE A 505 24.67 28.52 -1.52
C ILE A 505 24.09 29.40 -2.64
N ALA A 506 22.82 29.23 -3.00
CA ALA A 506 22.15 30.05 -4.01
C ALA A 506 22.10 31.54 -3.61
N LYS A 507 22.04 31.85 -2.31
CA LYS A 507 22.15 33.21 -1.77
C LYS A 507 23.46 33.91 -2.16
N LEU A 508 24.54 33.13 -2.30
CA LEU A 508 25.86 33.63 -2.69
C LEU A 508 26.03 33.78 -4.21
N SER A 509 25.05 33.32 -4.99
CA SER A 509 25.07 33.43 -6.47
C SER A 509 24.41 34.73 -6.92
N GLU A 510 24.72 35.21 -8.13
CA GLU A 510 24.16 36.44 -8.68
C GLU A 510 23.38 36.20 -9.98
N GLY A 511 22.44 37.10 -10.29
CA GLY A 511 21.71 37.12 -11.55
C GLY A 511 20.90 35.85 -11.85
N ALA A 512 21.01 35.37 -13.09
CA ALA A 512 20.21 34.25 -13.60
C ALA A 512 20.51 32.91 -12.89
N GLU A 513 21.75 32.68 -12.47
CA GLU A 513 22.15 31.46 -11.77
C GLU A 513 21.46 31.34 -10.41
N ARG A 514 21.37 32.45 -9.67
CA ARG A 514 20.59 32.52 -8.42
C ARG A 514 19.13 32.20 -8.67
N THR A 515 18.50 32.78 -9.69
CA THR A 515 17.09 32.53 -10.01
C THR A 515 16.83 31.06 -10.37
N ILE A 516 17.74 30.44 -11.14
CA ILE A 516 17.63 29.02 -11.52
C ILE A 516 17.76 28.14 -10.27
N ALA A 517 18.80 28.34 -9.46
CA ALA A 517 19.04 27.56 -8.25
C ALA A 517 17.88 27.66 -7.26
N ILE A 518 17.36 28.88 -7.02
CA ILE A 518 16.19 29.10 -6.16
C ILE A 518 14.96 28.35 -6.70
N ARG A 519 14.71 28.37 -8.02
CA ARG A 519 13.57 27.66 -8.62
C ARG A 519 13.71 26.14 -8.52
N GLU A 520 14.90 25.59 -8.67
CA GLU A 520 15.16 24.16 -8.48
C GLU A 520 14.91 23.71 -7.03
N GLN A 521 15.36 24.52 -6.07
CA GLN A 521 15.09 24.25 -4.65
C GLN A 521 13.61 24.43 -4.30
N LEU A 522 12.92 25.41 -4.89
CA LEU A 522 11.47 25.57 -4.75
C LEU A 522 10.72 24.32 -5.20
N HIS A 523 11.02 23.77 -6.38
CA HIS A 523 10.38 22.53 -6.83
C HIS A 523 10.62 21.39 -5.81
N SER A 524 11.82 21.32 -5.23
CA SER A 524 12.14 20.34 -4.20
C SER A 524 11.28 20.55 -2.94
N ILE A 525 11.16 21.77 -2.44
CA ILE A 525 10.34 22.14 -1.29
C ILE A 525 8.86 21.83 -1.50
N LEU A 526 8.32 22.17 -2.67
CA LEU A 526 6.93 21.89 -3.01
C LEU A 526 6.62 20.39 -3.00
N SER A 527 7.60 19.54 -3.31
CA SER A 527 7.43 18.07 -3.23
C SER A 527 7.36 17.52 -1.80
N PHE A 528 7.76 18.30 -0.80
CA PHE A 528 7.74 17.92 0.62
C PHE A 528 6.86 18.84 1.48
N ILE A 529 5.99 19.63 0.86
CA ILE A 529 5.28 20.74 1.53
C ILE A 529 4.48 20.28 2.77
N GLU A 530 3.97 19.06 2.77
CA GLU A 530 3.25 18.46 3.91
C GLU A 530 4.14 18.26 5.14
N PHE A 531 5.44 17.98 4.95
CA PHE A 531 6.38 17.58 6.01
C PHE A 531 7.27 18.72 6.51
N ILE A 532 7.17 19.90 5.88
CA ILE A 532 8.05 21.03 6.16
C ILE A 532 7.49 21.87 7.32
N ASP A 533 8.38 22.30 8.21
CA ASP A 533 8.16 23.43 9.13
C ASP A 533 8.05 24.71 8.29
N TYR A 534 6.81 25.10 8.04
CA TYR A 534 6.47 26.20 7.15
C TYR A 534 7.03 27.56 7.60
N PRO A 535 6.88 27.99 8.87
CA PRO A 535 7.53 29.20 9.39
C PRO A 535 9.03 29.27 9.11
N MET A 536 9.75 28.16 9.35
CA MET A 536 11.19 28.10 9.09
C MET A 536 11.50 28.41 7.63
N ILE A 537 10.75 27.84 6.69
CA ILE A 537 11.01 28.00 5.25
C ILE A 537 10.62 29.37 4.73
N VAL A 538 9.52 29.94 5.21
CA VAL A 538 9.14 31.33 4.89
C VAL A 538 10.27 32.28 5.28
N ASN A 539 10.83 32.15 6.48
CA ASN A 539 11.94 32.99 6.93
C ASN A 539 13.19 32.85 6.05
N GLN A 540 13.51 31.64 5.58
CA GLN A 540 14.63 31.42 4.66
C GLN A 540 14.41 32.09 3.29
N PHE A 541 13.17 32.13 2.79
CA PHE A 541 12.86 32.81 1.52
C PHE A 541 12.72 34.34 1.67
N LYS A 542 12.34 34.84 2.84
CA LYS A 542 12.38 36.27 3.16
C LYS A 542 13.81 36.80 3.09
N ASP A 543 14.75 36.04 3.66
CA ASP A 543 16.19 36.33 3.58
C ASP A 543 16.74 36.34 2.13
N LEU A 544 16.04 35.67 1.21
CA LEU A 544 16.33 35.65 -0.23
C LEU A 544 15.59 36.74 -1.01
N ASN A 545 14.78 37.56 -0.34
CA ASN A 545 13.99 38.65 -0.91
C ASN A 545 13.17 38.20 -2.13
N SER A 546 12.42 37.11 -1.97
CA SER A 546 11.65 36.47 -3.05
C SER A 546 10.18 36.28 -2.63
N PRO A 547 9.40 37.36 -2.44
CA PRO A 547 8.05 37.29 -1.88
C PRO A 547 7.09 36.44 -2.71
N GLN A 548 7.19 36.50 -4.05
CA GLN A 548 6.39 35.68 -4.95
C GLN A 548 6.51 34.17 -4.66
N ILE A 549 7.71 33.70 -4.29
CA ILE A 549 7.95 32.29 -3.96
C ILE A 549 7.31 31.92 -2.63
N ILE A 550 7.35 32.82 -1.64
CA ILE A 550 6.69 32.62 -0.34
C ILE A 550 5.19 32.40 -0.55
N TYR A 551 4.54 33.24 -1.37
CA TYR A 551 3.11 33.08 -1.68
C TYR A 551 2.81 31.77 -2.42
N GLU A 552 3.70 31.33 -3.32
CA GLU A 552 3.56 30.03 -4.00
C GLU A 552 3.68 28.85 -3.02
N ILE A 553 4.61 28.90 -2.07
CA ILE A 553 4.76 27.89 -1.01
C ILE A 553 3.54 27.90 -0.08
N ALA A 554 3.08 29.08 0.34
CA ALA A 554 1.89 29.27 1.16
C ALA A 554 0.66 28.61 0.53
N PHE A 555 0.47 28.86 -0.77
CA PHE A 555 -0.63 28.31 -1.53
C PHE A 555 -0.55 26.80 -1.66
N ALA A 556 0.62 26.26 -1.97
CA ALA A 556 0.81 24.81 -2.03
C ALA A 556 0.56 24.15 -0.67
N LYS A 557 1.00 24.77 0.42
CA LYS A 557 0.74 24.30 1.79
C LYS A 557 -0.76 24.34 2.10
N ALA A 558 -1.43 25.45 1.80
CA ALA A 558 -2.88 25.58 1.95
C ALA A 558 -3.64 24.53 1.14
N GLN A 559 -3.23 24.26 -0.12
CA GLN A 559 -3.84 23.21 -0.95
C GLN A 559 -3.61 21.80 -0.42
N SER A 560 -2.48 21.54 0.26
CA SER A 560 -2.24 20.25 0.91
C SER A 560 -3.16 20.01 2.11
N ILE A 561 -3.59 21.09 2.79
CA ILE A 561 -4.53 21.04 3.91
C ILE A 561 -5.97 21.01 3.40
N ASP A 562 -6.29 21.83 2.41
CA ASP A 562 -7.63 22.00 1.85
C ASP A 562 -7.66 21.84 0.32
N PRO A 563 -7.54 20.60 -0.19
CA PRO A 563 -7.54 20.33 -1.63
C PRO A 563 -8.91 20.61 -2.29
N GLN A 564 -9.98 20.71 -1.49
CA GLN A 564 -11.35 20.94 -1.97
C GLN A 564 -11.84 22.38 -1.79
N SER A 565 -10.99 23.29 -1.27
CA SER A 565 -11.35 24.68 -1.00
C SER A 565 -12.58 24.84 -0.07
N ARG A 566 -12.72 23.92 0.90
CA ARG A 566 -13.79 23.96 1.93
C ARG A 566 -13.67 25.18 2.83
N ALA A 567 -12.46 25.65 3.14
CA ALA A 567 -12.23 26.85 3.93
C ALA A 567 -12.84 28.09 3.26
N LEU A 568 -12.63 28.21 1.94
CA LEU A 568 -13.22 29.30 1.17
C LEU A 568 -14.75 29.20 1.17
N GLN A 569 -15.30 28.01 0.95
CA GLN A 569 -16.76 27.80 0.95
C GLN A 569 -17.36 28.15 2.31
N TRP A 570 -16.73 27.74 3.41
CA TRP A 570 -17.14 28.06 4.77
C TRP A 570 -17.17 29.57 5.04
N LEU A 571 -16.16 30.30 4.56
CA LEU A 571 -16.14 31.77 4.62
C LEU A 571 -17.30 32.38 3.81
N MET A 572 -17.54 31.88 2.59
CA MET A 572 -18.59 32.41 1.70
C MET A 572 -20.01 32.12 2.21
N ASP A 573 -20.22 31.02 2.91
CA ASP A 573 -21.51 30.61 3.48
C ASP A 573 -21.84 31.34 4.80
N GLY A 574 -20.99 32.28 5.23
CA GLY A 574 -21.20 33.04 6.46
C GLY A 574 -20.92 32.24 7.73
N GLN A 575 -19.93 31.34 7.66
CA GLN A 575 -19.44 30.54 8.79
C GLN A 575 -20.52 29.63 9.43
N PRO A 576 -21.06 28.65 8.66
CA PRO A 576 -22.00 27.69 9.21
C PRO A 576 -21.35 26.86 10.33
N VAL A 577 -22.18 26.26 11.19
CA VAL A 577 -21.74 25.36 12.29
C VAL A 577 -21.24 24.02 11.71
N ASP A 578 -20.08 24.06 11.07
CA ASP A 578 -19.30 22.92 10.61
C ASP A 578 -17.90 23.01 11.22
N MET A 579 -17.73 22.35 12.37
CA MET A 579 -16.47 22.38 13.14
C MET A 579 -15.26 21.89 12.30
N PHE A 580 -15.48 20.97 11.36
CA PHE A 580 -14.39 20.46 10.53
C PHE A 580 -13.95 21.48 9.49
N ALA A 581 -14.90 22.21 8.89
CA ALA A 581 -14.58 23.28 7.96
C ALA A 581 -13.94 24.49 8.65
N GLU A 582 -14.35 24.79 9.89
CA GLU A 582 -13.74 25.81 10.75
C GLU A 582 -12.28 25.46 11.08
N ASP A 583 -11.99 24.22 11.50
CA ASP A 583 -10.62 23.77 11.77
C ASP A 583 -9.73 23.88 10.52
N ILE A 584 -10.23 23.49 9.35
CA ILE A 584 -9.50 23.63 8.09
C ILE A 584 -9.25 25.11 7.77
N PHE A 585 -10.26 25.96 7.94
CA PHE A 585 -10.16 27.39 7.72
C PHE A 585 -9.06 28.03 8.59
N ASN A 586 -9.10 27.76 9.89
CA ASN A 586 -8.12 28.29 10.85
C ASN A 586 -6.68 27.88 10.47
N ASN A 587 -6.47 26.61 10.13
CA ASN A 587 -5.17 26.12 9.69
C ASN A 587 -4.69 26.79 8.39
N VAL A 588 -5.58 27.02 7.42
CA VAL A 588 -5.21 27.67 6.15
C VAL A 588 -4.92 29.16 6.35
N VAL A 589 -5.69 29.84 7.20
CA VAL A 589 -5.49 31.26 7.51
C VAL A 589 -4.16 31.47 8.23
N GLU A 590 -3.80 30.64 9.21
CA GLU A 590 -2.49 30.71 9.89
C GLU A 590 -1.33 30.64 8.89
N ILE A 591 -1.40 29.73 7.92
CA ILE A 591 -0.40 29.61 6.84
C ILE A 591 -0.32 30.88 5.99
N PHE A 592 -1.47 31.50 5.69
CA PHE A 592 -1.50 32.75 4.92
C PHE A 592 -1.01 33.94 5.73
N GLU A 593 -1.35 34.06 7.01
CA GLU A 593 -0.86 35.12 7.90
C GLU A 593 0.67 35.13 7.98
N ILE A 594 1.29 33.96 8.17
CA ILE A 594 2.76 33.83 8.14
C ILE A 594 3.32 34.25 6.77
N ALA A 595 2.61 33.95 5.68
CA ALA A 595 3.02 34.37 4.33
C ALA A 595 2.90 35.89 4.14
N CYS A 596 1.89 36.52 4.76
CA CYS A 596 1.62 37.96 4.64
C CYS A 596 2.81 38.79 5.08
N GLU A 597 3.60 38.31 6.05
CA GLU A 597 4.85 38.95 6.50
C GLU A 597 5.88 39.16 5.35
N ALA A 598 5.75 38.46 4.21
CA ALA A 598 6.56 38.71 3.03
C ALA A 598 6.29 40.06 2.35
N TYR A 599 5.26 40.82 2.77
CA TYR A 599 5.02 42.19 2.30
C TYR A 599 6.17 43.15 2.60
N GLU A 600 7.03 42.80 3.58
CA GLU A 600 8.22 43.59 3.95
C GLU A 600 9.39 43.37 2.98
N CYS A 601 9.31 42.39 2.08
CA CYS A 601 10.28 42.20 1.00
C CYS A 601 10.11 43.24 -0.11
N ASP A 602 11.14 43.40 -0.94
CA ASP A 602 11.06 44.25 -2.14
C ASP A 602 9.97 43.72 -3.08
N ASP A 603 9.13 44.62 -3.59
CA ASP A 603 7.93 44.32 -4.40
C ASP A 603 6.95 43.34 -3.71
N GLY A 604 7.00 43.23 -2.37
CA GLY A 604 6.19 42.31 -1.58
C GLY A 604 4.69 42.57 -1.74
N ILE A 605 4.27 43.83 -1.64
CA ILE A 605 2.88 44.25 -1.77
C ILE A 605 2.38 44.01 -3.21
N GLU A 606 3.14 44.41 -4.24
CA GLU A 606 2.79 44.18 -5.65
C GLU A 606 2.65 42.68 -5.97
N SER A 607 3.57 41.87 -5.44
CA SER A 607 3.55 40.41 -5.57
C SER A 607 2.32 39.81 -4.89
N ALA A 608 2.01 40.25 -3.67
CA ALA A 608 0.84 39.81 -2.92
C ALA A 608 -0.47 40.16 -3.66
N ILE A 609 -0.60 41.39 -4.16
CA ILE A 609 -1.78 41.83 -4.94
C ILE A 609 -1.94 41.01 -6.22
N THR A 610 -0.84 40.71 -6.90
CA THR A 610 -0.86 39.84 -8.08
C THR A 610 -1.32 38.44 -7.70
N PHE A 611 -0.90 37.93 -6.54
CA PHE A 611 -1.30 36.64 -6.01
C PHE A 611 -2.77 36.60 -5.56
N CYS A 612 -3.30 37.68 -4.97
CA CYS A 612 -4.70 37.83 -4.55
C CYS A 612 -5.70 37.52 -5.67
N LYS A 613 -5.34 37.78 -6.94
CA LYS A 613 -6.16 37.45 -8.11
C LYS A 613 -6.46 35.95 -8.25
N LYS A 614 -5.61 35.09 -7.68
CA LYS A 614 -5.70 33.63 -7.79
C LYS A 614 -6.42 32.99 -6.61
N ASN A 615 -6.42 33.64 -5.44
CA ASN A 615 -6.97 33.08 -4.21
C ASN A 615 -7.64 34.16 -3.37
N LYS A 616 -8.99 34.11 -3.32
CA LYS A 616 -9.81 35.06 -2.56
C LYS A 616 -9.59 34.95 -1.04
N LEU A 617 -9.39 33.75 -0.51
CA LEU A 617 -9.15 33.56 0.93
C LEU A 617 -7.84 34.24 1.34
N PHE A 618 -6.77 34.03 0.57
CA PHE A 618 -5.51 34.75 0.77
C PHE A 618 -5.70 36.27 0.70
N ALA A 619 -6.48 36.76 -0.27
CA ALA A 619 -6.75 38.20 -0.39
C ALA A 619 -7.40 38.76 0.88
N MET A 620 -8.43 38.10 1.42
CA MET A 620 -9.10 38.53 2.65
C MET A 620 -8.16 38.49 3.85
N THR A 621 -7.36 37.43 4.00
CA THR A 621 -6.34 37.33 5.06
C THR A 621 -5.29 38.45 4.94
N PHE A 622 -4.79 38.70 3.73
CA PHE A 622 -3.80 39.74 3.48
C PHE A 622 -4.34 41.16 3.75
N TYR A 623 -5.61 41.41 3.44
CA TYR A 623 -6.24 42.70 3.70
C TYR A 623 -6.49 42.94 5.18
N HIS A 624 -6.96 41.93 5.92
CA HIS A 624 -7.01 42.01 7.38
C HIS A 624 -5.63 42.29 7.96
N PHE A 625 -4.60 41.55 7.52
CA PHE A 625 -3.23 41.74 8.00
C PHE A 625 -2.70 43.17 7.74
N LEU A 626 -2.97 43.76 6.57
CA LEU A 626 -2.52 45.12 6.26
C LEU A 626 -3.38 46.21 6.91
N ASP A 627 -4.65 45.93 7.17
CA ASP A 627 -5.51 46.83 7.93
C ASP A 627 -5.02 47.00 9.37
N GLU A 628 -4.63 45.89 10.02
CA GLU A 628 -3.96 45.91 11.34
C GLU A 628 -2.63 46.67 11.36
N LYS A 629 -2.05 46.96 10.19
CA LYS A 629 -0.82 47.74 10.01
C LYS A 629 -1.08 49.16 9.50
N ASP A 630 -2.33 49.63 9.50
CA ASP A 630 -2.77 50.92 8.98
C ASP A 630 -2.43 51.15 7.49
N LYS A 631 -2.30 50.07 6.71
CA LYS A 631 -1.93 50.10 5.28
C LYS A 631 -3.11 49.89 4.32
N LEU A 632 -4.34 49.82 4.82
CA LEU A 632 -5.53 49.64 3.97
C LEU A 632 -5.66 50.71 2.86
N SER A 633 -5.27 51.95 3.15
CA SER A 633 -5.30 53.03 2.15
C SER A 633 -4.35 52.82 0.96
N GLU A 634 -3.27 52.07 1.15
CA GLU A 634 -2.33 51.69 0.09
C GLU A 634 -2.96 50.65 -0.85
N LEU A 635 -3.62 49.65 -0.29
CA LEU A 635 -4.36 48.62 -1.05
C LEU A 635 -5.46 49.22 -1.94
N ILE A 636 -6.20 50.21 -1.41
CA ILE A 636 -7.25 50.91 -2.16
C ILE A 636 -6.68 51.61 -3.39
N LYS A 637 -5.53 52.30 -3.25
CA LYS A 637 -4.85 52.99 -4.36
C LYS A 637 -4.29 52.03 -5.41
N MET A 638 -3.92 50.82 -5.00
CA MET A 638 -3.35 49.81 -5.90
C MET A 638 -4.42 48.99 -6.65
N ASP A 639 -5.70 49.30 -6.48
CA ASP A 639 -6.84 48.57 -7.08
C ASP A 639 -6.75 47.06 -6.82
N ALA A 640 -6.55 46.70 -5.55
CA ALA A 640 -6.34 45.32 -5.15
C ALA A 640 -7.61 44.46 -5.40
N PRO A 641 -7.49 43.19 -5.85
CA PRO A 641 -8.65 42.33 -6.15
C PRO A 641 -9.57 42.10 -4.95
N PHE A 642 -10.89 42.15 -5.10
CA PHE A 642 -11.85 41.95 -4.00
C PHE A 642 -11.81 43.01 -2.88
N ILE A 643 -11.05 44.10 -3.03
CA ILE A 643 -10.94 45.14 -2.00
C ILE A 643 -12.28 45.82 -1.70
N ASP A 644 -13.16 45.93 -2.71
CA ASP A 644 -14.52 46.47 -2.56
C ASP A 644 -15.39 45.62 -1.65
N GLU A 645 -15.30 44.29 -1.75
CA GLU A 645 -16.04 43.36 -0.88
C GLU A 645 -15.53 43.40 0.56
N PHE A 646 -14.20 43.45 0.72
CA PHE A 646 -13.55 43.57 2.02
C PHE A 646 -13.94 44.88 2.72
N VAL A 647 -13.79 46.01 2.02
CA VAL A 647 -14.09 47.34 2.54
C VAL A 647 -15.58 47.47 2.84
N LYS A 648 -16.47 46.96 1.96
CA LYS A 648 -17.91 47.00 2.21
C LYS A 648 -18.32 46.28 3.50
N THR A 649 -17.63 45.19 3.85
CA THR A 649 -17.96 44.37 5.03
C THR A 649 -17.32 44.92 6.30
N ASN A 650 -16.06 45.36 6.26
CA ASN A 650 -15.28 45.72 7.45
C ASN A 650 -15.18 47.25 7.69
N HIS A 651 -15.16 48.05 6.62
CA HIS A 651 -14.97 49.50 6.65
C HIS A 651 -15.90 50.21 5.66
N PRO A 652 -17.23 50.09 5.81
CA PRO A 652 -18.19 50.64 4.84
C PRO A 652 -17.98 52.14 4.59
N GLU A 653 -17.48 52.88 5.58
CA GLU A 653 -17.12 54.29 5.48
C GLU A 653 -15.99 54.58 4.50
N LEU A 654 -15.17 53.60 4.14
CA LEU A 654 -14.07 53.75 3.17
C LEU A 654 -14.46 53.30 1.76
N LEU A 655 -15.65 52.73 1.56
CA LEU A 655 -16.07 52.14 0.28
C LEU A 655 -16.07 53.17 -0.86
N TYR A 656 -16.41 54.43 -0.58
CA TYR A 656 -16.35 55.49 -1.57
C TYR A 656 -14.94 55.72 -2.12
N LYS A 657 -13.89 55.52 -1.29
CA LYS A 657 -12.49 55.66 -1.74
C LYS A 657 -12.14 54.60 -2.77
N VAL A 658 -12.62 53.36 -2.57
CA VAL A 658 -12.47 52.28 -3.56
C VAL A 658 -13.13 52.65 -4.89
N PHE A 659 -14.35 53.20 -4.84
CA PHE A 659 -15.05 53.63 -6.05
C PHE A 659 -14.36 54.79 -6.76
N ILE A 660 -13.76 55.74 -6.02
CA ILE A 660 -12.96 56.82 -6.61
C ILE A 660 -11.76 56.26 -7.38
N GLU A 661 -11.00 55.35 -6.79
CA GLU A 661 -9.81 54.77 -7.44
C GLU A 661 -10.19 53.93 -8.67
N LYS A 662 -11.31 53.19 -8.60
CA LYS A 662 -11.89 52.47 -9.75
C LYS A 662 -12.56 53.37 -10.80
N LYS A 663 -12.58 54.69 -10.59
CA LYS A 663 -13.25 55.70 -11.44
C LYS A 663 -14.77 55.51 -11.57
N LEU A 664 -15.39 54.88 -10.58
CA LEU A 664 -16.83 54.68 -10.42
C LEU A 664 -17.41 55.87 -9.63
N PHE A 665 -17.37 57.06 -10.23
CA PHE A 665 -17.67 58.30 -9.51
C PHE A 665 -19.13 58.46 -9.10
N LEU A 666 -20.05 57.83 -9.83
CA LEU A 666 -21.48 57.85 -9.49
C LEU A 666 -21.73 57.03 -8.22
N GLU A 667 -21.18 55.83 -8.17
CA GLU A 667 -21.25 54.92 -7.03
C GLU A 667 -20.55 55.52 -5.81
N ALA A 668 -19.41 56.20 -6.00
CA ALA A 668 -18.74 56.96 -4.93
C ALA A 668 -19.63 58.06 -4.34
N ALA A 669 -20.31 58.84 -5.19
CA ALA A 669 -21.21 59.90 -4.76
C ALA A 669 -22.47 59.34 -4.06
N GLU A 670 -23.01 58.23 -4.56
CA GLU A 670 -24.13 57.51 -3.93
C GLU A 670 -23.76 56.97 -2.55
N GLU A 671 -22.56 56.40 -2.40
CA GLU A 671 -22.12 55.86 -1.12
C GLU A 671 -21.84 56.96 -0.09
N LEU A 672 -21.20 58.06 -0.49
CA LEU A 672 -21.04 59.24 0.37
C LEU A 672 -22.38 59.86 0.76
N TYR A 673 -23.38 59.85 -0.14
CA TYR A 673 -24.73 60.28 0.19
C TYR A 673 -25.36 59.38 1.25
N LYS A 674 -25.25 58.04 1.10
CA LYS A 674 -25.75 57.09 2.11
C LYS A 674 -25.13 57.36 3.47
N LEU A 675 -23.80 57.48 3.54
CA LEU A 675 -23.07 57.81 4.77
C LEU A 675 -23.53 59.15 5.35
N GLY A 676 -23.71 60.18 4.51
CA GLY A 676 -24.23 61.48 4.91
C GLY A 676 -25.69 61.49 5.38
N THR A 677 -26.45 60.44 5.09
CA THR A 677 -27.82 60.23 5.58
C THR A 677 -27.93 59.24 6.72
N ASP A 678 -26.81 58.66 7.15
CA ASP A 678 -26.79 57.73 8.26
C ASP A 678 -27.22 58.45 9.54
N LYS A 679 -28.10 57.81 10.32
CA LYS A 679 -28.59 58.38 11.57
C LYS A 679 -27.55 58.30 12.69
N GLU A 680 -26.63 57.34 12.61
CA GLU A 680 -25.70 57.03 13.69
C GLU A 680 -24.37 57.79 13.58
N ALA A 681 -24.07 58.40 12.42
CA ALA A 681 -22.85 59.17 12.23
C ALA A 681 -22.88 60.54 12.95
N ASP A 682 -21.70 61.06 13.27
CA ASP A 682 -21.54 62.41 13.81
C ASP A 682 -21.97 63.48 12.78
N GLN A 683 -22.60 64.56 13.25
CA GLN A 683 -23.14 65.59 12.36
C GLN A 683 -22.05 66.24 11.50
N GLN A 684 -20.84 66.44 12.03
CA GLN A 684 -19.73 67.02 11.29
C GLN A 684 -19.26 66.08 10.17
N ASP A 685 -19.22 64.77 10.44
CA ASP A 685 -18.85 63.75 9.44
C ASP A 685 -19.89 63.64 8.32
N LYS A 686 -21.19 63.73 8.64
CA LYS A 686 -22.26 63.79 7.63
C LYS A 686 -22.06 64.97 6.68
N ILE A 687 -21.84 66.16 7.24
CA ILE A 687 -21.58 67.37 6.47
C ILE A 687 -20.32 67.20 5.60
N ASN A 688 -19.25 66.62 6.17
CA ASN A 688 -18.00 66.37 5.42
C ASN A 688 -18.22 65.42 4.24
N TRP A 689 -18.93 64.30 4.43
CA TRP A 689 -19.22 63.34 3.37
C TRP A 689 -20.12 63.91 2.28
N LEU A 690 -21.17 64.65 2.65
CA LEU A 690 -22.07 65.31 1.68
C LEU A 690 -21.32 66.38 0.85
N ASN A 691 -20.43 67.16 1.49
CA ASN A 691 -19.56 68.10 0.78
C ASN A 691 -18.60 67.39 -0.19
N MET A 692 -18.01 66.26 0.21
CA MET A 692 -17.18 65.44 -0.69
C MET A 692 -18.00 64.90 -1.88
N ALA A 693 -19.23 64.46 -1.63
CA ALA A 693 -20.12 63.94 -2.68
C ALA A 693 -20.48 65.02 -3.71
N ILE A 694 -20.77 66.25 -3.26
CA ILE A 694 -21.00 67.41 -4.14
C ILE A 694 -19.74 67.73 -4.94
N ALA A 695 -18.57 67.76 -4.30
CA ALA A 695 -17.31 68.02 -5.00
C ALA A 695 -17.06 67.00 -6.13
N ILE A 696 -17.37 65.72 -5.91
CA ILE A 696 -17.30 64.68 -6.94
C ILE A 696 -18.33 64.94 -8.04
N CYS A 697 -19.59 65.22 -7.69
CA CYS A 697 -20.66 65.47 -8.65
C CYS A 697 -20.35 66.65 -9.56
N SER A 698 -19.92 67.78 -9.00
CA SER A 698 -19.60 68.98 -9.78
C SER A 698 -18.36 68.77 -10.66
N LYS A 699 -17.33 68.07 -10.14
CA LYS A 699 -16.10 67.77 -10.91
C LYS A 699 -16.37 66.88 -12.12
N TYR A 700 -17.25 65.88 -11.99
CA TYR A 700 -17.54 64.90 -13.03
C TYR A 700 -18.91 65.07 -13.72
N LYS A 701 -19.62 66.17 -13.44
CA LYS A 701 -20.92 66.56 -14.03
C LYS A 701 -22.04 65.52 -13.81
N LEU A 702 -22.17 64.99 -12.59
CA LEU A 702 -23.18 63.99 -12.22
C LEU A 702 -24.52 64.64 -11.80
N THR A 703 -25.17 65.32 -12.74
CA THR A 703 -26.34 66.19 -12.45
C THR A 703 -27.57 65.45 -11.90
N SER A 704 -27.67 64.14 -12.08
CA SER A 704 -28.83 63.34 -11.65
C SER A 704 -28.94 63.15 -10.14
N ILE A 705 -27.83 63.20 -9.42
CA ILE A 705 -27.79 62.99 -7.96
C ILE A 705 -27.37 64.26 -7.19
N GLU A 706 -26.62 65.16 -7.83
CA GLU A 706 -26.13 66.41 -7.23
C GLU A 706 -27.23 67.22 -6.53
N ALA A 707 -28.40 67.39 -7.18
CA ALA A 707 -29.53 68.11 -6.60
C ALA A 707 -30.05 67.50 -5.30
N LYS A 708 -30.12 66.15 -5.23
CA LYS A 708 -30.57 65.43 -4.03
C LYS A 708 -29.58 65.54 -2.88
N ILE A 709 -28.28 65.49 -3.19
CA ILE A 709 -27.21 65.61 -2.20
C ILE A 709 -27.18 67.04 -1.65
N GLN A 710 -27.32 68.06 -2.51
CA GLN A 710 -27.34 69.46 -2.11
C GLN A 710 -28.54 69.81 -1.21
N GLU A 711 -29.72 69.29 -1.51
CA GLU A 711 -30.90 69.43 -0.66
C GLU A 711 -30.62 68.88 0.74
N LYS A 712 -30.09 67.66 0.82
CA LYS A 712 -29.79 67.00 2.09
C LYS A 712 -28.68 67.69 2.87
N LEU A 713 -27.64 68.20 2.20
CA LEU A 713 -26.58 68.98 2.85
C LEU A 713 -27.15 70.24 3.52
N ASN A 714 -28.06 70.95 2.86
CA ASN A 714 -28.69 72.14 3.43
C ASN A 714 -29.50 71.80 4.69
N ASP A 715 -30.21 70.66 4.68
CA ASP A 715 -30.96 70.17 5.84
C ASP A 715 -30.04 69.85 7.03
N GLU A 716 -28.95 69.12 6.81
CA GLU A 716 -28.01 68.74 7.89
C GLU A 716 -27.25 69.96 8.45
N MET A 717 -26.89 70.93 7.59
CA MET A 717 -26.27 72.19 8.01
C MET A 717 -27.24 73.08 8.82
N ALA A 718 -28.51 73.13 8.44
CA ALA A 718 -29.52 73.87 9.19
C ALA A 718 -29.74 73.27 10.58
N SER A 719 -29.77 71.93 10.68
CA SER A 719 -29.85 71.22 11.95
C SER A 719 -28.61 71.47 12.83
N PHE A 720 -27.40 71.42 12.25
CA PHE A 720 -26.16 71.67 13.00
C PHE A 720 -26.08 73.08 13.60
N LEU A 721 -26.58 74.09 12.89
CA LEU A 721 -26.61 75.49 13.35
C LEU A 721 -27.65 75.77 14.45
N ASP A 722 -28.65 74.90 14.60
CA ASP A 722 -29.66 75.02 15.66
C ASP A 722 -29.28 74.25 16.94
N ASP A 723 -28.38 73.26 16.88
CA ASP A 723 -27.82 72.57 18.06
C ASP A 723 -26.72 73.39 18.77
N ASP A 724 -26.12 74.37 18.09
CA ASP A 724 -25.10 75.30 18.64
C ASP A 724 -25.71 76.56 19.32
N LYS A 725 -27.03 76.66 19.43
CA LYS A 725 -27.77 77.71 20.16
C LYS A 725 -28.31 77.19 21.50
#